data_AF-A0A8H7EFE6-F1
#
_entry.id   AF-A0A8H7EFE6-F1
#
_cell.length_a   1.000
_cell.length_b   1.000
_cell.length_c   1.000
_cell.angle_alpha   90.00
_cell.angle_beta   90.00
_cell.angle_gamma   90.00
#
_symmetry.space_group_name_H-M   'P 1'
#
loop_
_entity.id
_entity.type
_entity.pdbx_description
1 polymer ?
#
loop_
_entity_poly.entity_id
_entity_poly.type
_entity_poly.pdbx_seq_one_letter_code
_entity_poly.pdbx_strand_id
1 'polypeptide(L)'
;MVPLQGHRACLTSLCAFLAAALLLPLLAAADYVQTNITETPNFKLLPGIASVPAPVAVAPDQTWIGIDGAWNTFTLAIGEPQEYVQVYVSTASQQIWAINRMACISNITDPTTGEITAFNVFDSECELSRGYLFNSSNSETWEQKGFYQLWIEKYLGLVGNGLYGFDSVGLGRAGEMGPSVQNTTIGTLVTANFWLGHIGVHSKSTNFSVFDDPVPSYITTLFEQKSIPSLSFGYTAGAQYRDQTVLGSLTLGGYDASRLIPNDLTFIFAPDNERDLVVGIVGITANTTSEEDIDLMKTDDVTMYIDSTIAELYLPVEICQAFEDAFGLQYDEATDLYLVDDKLHQSLLAQNPSVTFTLGQKFSTDATLQITLPYAALDLEATPPYRGLKEKTRYFPIRRGGESRQWILGRTFLQEAYLTVDWERQNFTVSAVDWTFGKAPEILPIVSPTYAVAHSTPPRKKPLSSTAVIGIAVGGGFFVALLLCAIGWWFWHRRHKRKLEAIKAKYEAEAAAAAVTKMDPPVLEETPTSPVRSSTEGVVVFPKAELPGTSHVHHEMSSSAQEKGSLPVHEADGKEREIYEMPGDMPVLAEAGGRQLSEKESMVVRERIYNGVDPAGMPDAPPVTHDESRRLAPISPSEVAIVGGQLPTGNVSPVTPRLPRDEPGARAKRSEEGGYSSALPPWAKLNPSYALRLDTNPTIAITEAATRHRTTAFLHRHFVNRFPIASYFPKLKELALVTPRSYPAASAIMGDLANRKVFKVFNQEFIVDERYNVTKELGQGAYGIVCAATNNQTGEGVAIKKVTNVFSKKILAKRALREIKLLQHFRGKSRSHPSALPRLTSGRPPQRKIHLITCLYDMDIPRPDNFNECYLYEELMECDLAAIIRSGQPLTDAHFQSFIYQILCGLKYIHSANVLHRDLKPGNLLVNADCELKICDFGLARGFSMDPEENAGYMTEYVATRWYRAPEIMLSFQSYTKAIDVWSVGCILAELLGGKPFFKGRDYVDQLNQILHYLGTPNEETLSRIGSPRAQDYVRNLPYMQKISFQSLFRNANPDALDLLDRMLAFDPSSRISVEEALEHRYLQIWHDASDEPSCPTTFDFQFEVVEEIPEMKKMILDEVSRFRQMVRVQPGAGAGANQAPQVPIPNNYDRAGYEDPRPQEAFNQGGWNGSDLERDLQGLDGRMR
;
A
#
# COMPACT_ATOMS: atom_id res chain seq x y z
N MET A 1 -45.51 42.45 -67.23
CA MET A 1 -44.47 43.43 -66.83
C MET A 1 -43.57 42.78 -65.79
N VAL A 2 -42.34 43.29 -65.65
CA VAL A 2 -41.33 42.99 -64.61
C VAL A 2 -41.51 44.07 -63.51
N PRO A 3 -41.09 43.95 -62.21
CA PRO A 3 -40.20 42.95 -61.56
C PRO A 3 -40.66 42.33 -60.21
N LEU A 4 -39.88 41.34 -59.72
CA LEU A 4 -39.38 41.10 -58.34
C LEU A 4 -40.35 41.00 -57.11
N GLN A 5 -40.13 40.12 -56.11
CA GLN A 5 -39.19 38.98 -55.99
C GLN A 5 -39.76 37.92 -55.02
N GLY A 6 -39.50 36.63 -55.29
CA GLY A 6 -40.15 35.49 -54.61
C GLY A 6 -39.34 34.82 -53.49
N HIS A 7 -40.08 34.14 -52.61
CA HIS A 7 -39.59 33.23 -51.55
C HIS A 7 -39.13 31.86 -52.09
N ARG A 8 -38.15 31.24 -51.39
CA ARG A 8 -37.96 29.77 -51.19
C ARG A 8 -37.70 28.92 -52.46
N ALA A 9 -37.00 27.77 -52.43
CA ALA A 9 -36.34 27.00 -51.37
C ALA A 9 -35.04 26.33 -51.92
N CYS A 10 -34.40 25.47 -51.11
CA CYS A 10 -33.18 24.70 -51.38
C CYS A 10 -31.92 25.57 -51.58
N LEU A 11 -30.89 25.52 -50.72
CA LEU A 11 -30.00 24.39 -50.37
C LEU A 11 -29.26 23.75 -51.55
N THR A 12 -27.99 23.42 -51.26
CA THR A 12 -27.15 22.43 -51.95
C THR A 12 -26.98 22.61 -53.47
N SER A 13 -26.00 23.43 -53.89
CA SER A 13 -24.77 23.00 -54.58
C SER A 13 -23.99 24.21 -55.12
N LEU A 14 -22.71 24.01 -55.47
CA LEU A 14 -21.73 25.00 -55.97
C LEU A 14 -21.38 26.16 -54.99
N CYS A 15 -20.08 26.31 -54.71
CA CYS A 15 -19.38 27.41 -54.00
C CYS A 15 -19.11 27.33 -52.48
N ALA A 16 -18.91 26.20 -51.79
CA ALA A 16 -18.22 24.97 -52.20
C ALA A 16 -17.15 25.18 -53.30
N PHE A 17 -16.38 26.28 -53.23
CA PHE A 17 -15.09 26.49 -53.93
C PHE A 17 -14.36 27.80 -53.57
N LEU A 18 -14.99 28.75 -52.86
CA LEU A 18 -14.26 29.83 -52.16
C LEU A 18 -13.61 29.35 -50.85
N ALA A 19 -13.59 28.03 -50.62
CA ALA A 19 -12.74 27.36 -49.65
C ALA A 19 -11.35 27.05 -50.25
N ALA A 20 -10.64 28.10 -50.73
CA ALA A 20 -9.24 28.05 -51.14
C ALA A 20 -8.67 29.49 -51.24
N ALA A 21 -7.71 29.82 -50.37
CA ALA A 21 -7.19 31.19 -50.13
C ALA A 21 -8.27 32.18 -49.59
N LEU A 22 -8.01 33.04 -48.61
CA LEU A 22 -6.78 33.81 -48.39
C LEU A 22 -6.30 33.92 -46.92
N LEU A 23 -6.90 33.20 -45.95
CA LEU A 23 -6.52 33.30 -44.53
C LEU A 23 -6.18 31.94 -43.91
N LEU A 24 -4.89 31.60 -44.02
CA LEU A 24 -4.15 30.56 -43.30
C LEU A 24 -2.81 31.20 -42.85
N PRO A 25 -2.17 30.75 -41.77
CA PRO A 25 -2.63 30.90 -40.39
C PRO A 25 -1.60 31.71 -39.56
N LEU A 26 -1.98 32.25 -38.39
CA LEU A 26 -1.02 32.83 -37.45
C LEU A 26 -1.44 32.66 -35.97
N LEU A 27 -0.70 31.79 -35.28
CA LEU A 27 -0.35 31.81 -33.86
C LEU A 27 -1.33 32.44 -32.84
N ALA A 28 -2.04 31.57 -32.13
CA ALA A 28 -2.21 31.71 -30.68
C ALA A 28 -2.16 30.30 -30.08
N ALA A 29 -1.29 30.07 -29.09
CA ALA A 29 -1.37 28.86 -28.27
C ALA A 29 -2.61 28.98 -27.37
N ALA A 30 -3.43 27.93 -27.32
CA ALA A 30 -4.52 27.84 -26.35
C ALA A 30 -3.96 27.16 -25.10
N ASP A 31 -3.46 27.95 -24.15
CA ASP A 31 -3.03 27.45 -22.86
C ASP A 31 -4.18 26.71 -22.15
N TYR A 32 -3.86 25.61 -21.47
CA TYR A 32 -4.82 24.82 -20.68
C TYR A 32 -5.26 25.63 -19.45
N VAL A 33 -6.36 26.39 -19.58
CA VAL A 33 -6.93 27.17 -18.47
C VAL A 33 -7.77 26.26 -17.57
N GLN A 34 -7.11 25.62 -16.61
CA GLN A 34 -7.75 24.87 -15.53
C GLN A 34 -8.62 25.81 -14.69
N THR A 35 -9.90 25.47 -14.50
CA THR A 35 -10.85 26.30 -13.75
C THR A 35 -10.88 25.89 -12.28
N ASN A 36 -10.28 26.69 -11.41
CA ASN A 36 -10.25 26.38 -9.98
C ASN A 36 -11.64 26.37 -9.35
N ILE A 37 -11.90 25.34 -8.55
CA ILE A 37 -13.14 25.12 -7.81
C ILE A 37 -13.15 25.98 -6.54
N THR A 38 -14.20 26.79 -6.38
CA THR A 38 -14.42 27.67 -5.22
C THR A 38 -15.36 27.08 -4.17
N GLU A 39 -16.28 26.20 -4.56
CA GLU A 39 -17.22 25.50 -3.68
C GLU A 39 -17.30 24.01 -4.07
N THR A 40 -17.36 23.13 -3.07
CA THR A 40 -17.64 21.69 -3.28
C THR A 40 -18.77 21.25 -2.34
N PRO A 41 -19.67 20.35 -2.75
CA PRO A 41 -20.86 20.01 -1.96
C PRO A 41 -20.54 19.26 -0.64
N ASN A 42 -19.34 18.70 -0.51
CA ASN A 42 -18.94 17.83 0.61
C ASN A 42 -17.81 18.40 1.49
N PHE A 43 -17.11 19.47 1.09
CA PHE A 43 -15.95 19.99 1.81
C PHE A 43 -16.00 21.52 1.96
N LYS A 44 -15.56 22.00 3.13
CA LYS A 44 -15.33 23.43 3.38
C LYS A 44 -13.84 23.74 3.29
N LEU A 45 -13.46 24.62 2.37
CA LEU A 45 -12.09 25.12 2.24
C LEU A 45 -11.59 25.73 3.57
N LEU A 46 -10.31 25.52 3.88
CA LEU A 46 -9.69 26.06 5.08
C LEU A 46 -9.54 27.60 5.03
N PRO A 47 -9.55 28.30 6.19
CA PRO A 47 -9.38 29.75 6.22
C PRO A 47 -8.08 30.20 5.54
N GLY A 48 -8.20 31.04 4.51
CA GLY A 48 -7.08 31.51 3.69
C GLY A 48 -6.96 30.83 2.32
N ILE A 49 -7.72 29.76 2.05
CA ILE A 49 -7.73 29.05 0.76
C ILE A 49 -8.97 29.47 -0.04
N ALA A 50 -8.76 30.20 -1.13
CA ALA A 50 -9.84 30.79 -1.92
C ALA A 50 -10.41 29.85 -3.00
N SER A 51 -9.61 28.92 -3.51
CA SER A 51 -10.02 27.90 -4.48
C SER A 51 -8.98 26.76 -4.54
N VAL A 52 -9.36 25.63 -5.14
CA VAL A 52 -8.53 24.45 -5.39
C VAL A 52 -8.54 24.10 -6.89
N PRO A 53 -7.52 23.44 -7.46
CA PRO A 53 -7.56 22.98 -8.84
C PRO A 53 -8.71 21.99 -9.10
N ALA A 54 -9.19 21.91 -10.34
CA ALA A 54 -10.15 20.89 -10.75
C ALA A 54 -9.46 19.53 -11.02
N PRO A 55 -10.17 18.39 -10.91
CA PRO A 55 -9.64 17.10 -11.35
C PRO A 55 -9.34 17.09 -12.84
N VAL A 56 -8.34 16.31 -13.25
CA VAL A 56 -7.92 16.15 -14.64
C VAL A 56 -8.49 14.84 -15.17
N ALA A 57 -9.53 14.93 -16.01
CA ALA A 57 -9.98 13.81 -16.83
C ALA A 57 -9.04 13.69 -18.04
N VAL A 58 -8.37 12.55 -18.18
CA VAL A 58 -7.43 12.29 -19.30
C VAL A 58 -8.24 11.78 -20.50
N ALA A 59 -8.02 12.37 -21.67
CA ALA A 59 -8.71 11.97 -22.89
C ALA A 59 -8.31 10.53 -23.30
N PRO A 60 -9.26 9.58 -23.40
CA PRO A 60 -8.98 8.26 -23.94
C PRO A 60 -8.83 8.34 -25.46
N ASP A 61 -7.86 7.59 -26.01
CA ASP A 61 -7.74 7.43 -27.45
C ASP A 61 -8.95 6.70 -28.03
N GLN A 62 -9.21 6.92 -29.32
CA GLN A 62 -10.24 6.17 -30.06
C GLN A 62 -9.76 4.78 -30.51
N THR A 63 -8.50 4.45 -30.25
CA THR A 63 -7.84 3.19 -30.63
C THR A 63 -7.95 2.11 -29.56
N TRP A 64 -7.94 0.87 -30.02
CA TRP A 64 -7.93 -0.32 -29.19
C TRP A 64 -6.81 -1.24 -29.68
N ILE A 65 -5.79 -1.46 -28.84
CA ILE A 65 -4.54 -2.15 -29.21
C ILE A 65 -4.03 -3.02 -28.05
N GLY A 66 -3.23 -4.02 -28.38
CA GLY A 66 -2.67 -5.01 -27.46
C GLY A 66 -2.42 -6.35 -28.17
N ILE A 67 -1.69 -7.25 -27.48
CA ILE A 67 -1.43 -8.63 -27.95
C ILE A 67 -2.02 -9.70 -27.02
N ASP A 68 -2.52 -9.29 -25.86
CA ASP A 68 -3.25 -10.07 -24.86
C ASP A 68 -4.76 -9.74 -24.86
N GLY A 69 -5.23 -9.00 -25.87
CA GLY A 69 -6.58 -8.47 -25.99
C GLY A 69 -6.57 -7.10 -26.66
N ALA A 70 -7.74 -6.59 -27.03
CA ALA A 70 -7.90 -5.23 -27.55
C ALA A 70 -8.26 -4.28 -26.40
N TRP A 71 -7.31 -3.45 -25.96
CA TRP A 71 -7.47 -2.56 -24.81
C TRP A 71 -7.47 -1.09 -25.21
N ASN A 72 -8.24 -0.27 -24.51
CA ASN A 72 -8.24 1.16 -24.74
C ASN A 72 -6.99 1.82 -24.12
N THR A 73 -6.55 2.92 -24.73
CA THR A 73 -5.24 3.54 -24.51
C THR A 73 -5.37 5.03 -24.24
N PHE A 74 -4.32 5.62 -23.66
CA PHE A 74 -4.19 7.05 -23.42
C PHE A 74 -2.88 7.54 -24.05
N THR A 75 -2.89 8.70 -24.69
CA THR A 75 -1.67 9.28 -25.28
C THR A 75 -0.92 10.12 -24.26
N LEU A 76 0.41 9.96 -24.19
CA LEU A 76 1.34 10.85 -23.53
C LEU A 76 2.18 11.60 -24.57
N ALA A 77 2.51 12.85 -24.29
CA ALA A 77 3.50 13.64 -25.02
C ALA A 77 4.81 13.63 -24.21
N ILE A 78 5.88 13.04 -24.73
CA ILE A 78 7.15 12.85 -24.02
C ILE A 78 8.28 13.61 -24.72
N GLY A 79 9.09 14.33 -23.94
CA GLY A 79 10.31 15.00 -24.40
C GLY A 79 10.10 16.32 -25.14
N GLU A 80 11.21 16.99 -25.45
CA GLU A 80 11.25 18.16 -26.31
C GLU A 80 12.26 17.92 -27.46
N PRO A 81 11.84 17.86 -28.74
CA PRO A 81 10.47 17.95 -29.23
C PRO A 81 9.60 16.76 -28.82
N GLN A 82 8.30 17.02 -28.62
CA GLN A 82 7.33 16.03 -28.12
C GLN A 82 7.12 14.87 -29.09
N GLU A 83 7.50 13.67 -28.67
CA GLU A 83 7.09 12.40 -29.27
C GLU A 83 5.83 11.89 -28.57
N TYR A 84 4.86 11.39 -29.34
CA TYR A 84 3.54 10.99 -28.82
C TYR A 84 3.44 9.45 -28.77
N VAL A 85 3.26 8.89 -27.57
CA VAL A 85 3.15 7.44 -27.34
C VAL A 85 1.85 7.07 -26.66
N GLN A 86 1.31 5.90 -27.00
CA GLN A 86 0.06 5.36 -26.45
C GLN A 86 0.36 4.32 -25.38
N VAL A 87 -0.27 4.48 -24.23
CA VAL A 87 0.02 3.71 -23.02
C VAL A 87 -1.25 3.16 -22.36
N TYR A 88 -1.10 2.08 -21.60
CA TYR A 88 -2.09 1.63 -20.63
C TYR A 88 -1.98 2.42 -19.32
N VAL A 89 -2.97 2.25 -18.43
CA VAL A 89 -2.85 2.68 -17.03
C VAL A 89 -2.34 1.49 -16.21
N SER A 90 -1.39 1.71 -15.31
CA SER A 90 -0.93 0.73 -14.34
C SER A 90 -1.24 1.20 -12.91
N THR A 91 -2.07 0.44 -12.19
CA THR A 91 -2.39 0.71 -10.78
C THR A 91 -1.29 0.23 -9.82
N ALA A 92 -0.45 -0.73 -10.22
CA ALA A 92 0.75 -1.13 -9.48
C ALA A 92 1.93 -0.15 -9.65
N SER A 93 2.07 0.48 -10.81
CA SER A 93 3.23 1.34 -11.12
C SER A 93 3.13 2.75 -10.52
N GLN A 94 4.28 3.23 -10.02
CA GLN A 94 4.53 4.63 -9.69
C GLN A 94 5.33 5.39 -10.79
N GLN A 95 5.59 4.73 -11.93
CA GLN A 95 6.48 5.18 -12.99
C GLN A 95 5.76 5.29 -14.34
N ILE A 96 6.31 6.09 -15.25
CA ILE A 96 5.92 6.05 -16.67
C ILE A 96 6.90 5.12 -17.38
N TRP A 97 6.38 4.11 -18.07
CA TRP A 97 7.17 3.25 -18.95
C TRP A 97 6.77 3.49 -20.41
N ALA A 98 7.75 3.73 -21.28
CA ALA A 98 7.56 3.88 -22.72
C ALA A 98 8.34 2.78 -23.47
N ILE A 99 7.89 2.41 -24.67
CA ILE A 99 8.66 1.48 -25.51
C ILE A 99 9.80 2.25 -26.17
N ASN A 100 11.04 1.78 -25.99
CA ASN A 100 12.21 2.35 -26.63
C ASN A 100 12.23 2.01 -28.13
N ARG A 101 12.61 2.96 -28.99
CA ARG A 101 12.73 2.75 -30.44
C ARG A 101 13.54 1.52 -30.86
N MET A 102 14.51 1.09 -30.06
CA MET A 102 15.29 -0.13 -30.35
C MET A 102 14.44 -1.42 -30.31
N ALA A 103 13.27 -1.42 -29.67
CA ALA A 103 12.37 -2.59 -29.57
C ALA A 103 11.82 -3.09 -30.92
N CYS A 104 11.83 -2.23 -31.94
CA CYS A 104 11.35 -2.52 -33.29
C CYS A 104 12.47 -2.41 -34.35
N ILE A 105 13.73 -2.60 -33.94
CA ILE A 105 14.87 -2.73 -34.85
C ILE A 105 15.38 -4.17 -34.78
N SER A 106 15.49 -4.82 -35.95
CA SER A 106 15.95 -6.21 -36.05
C SER A 106 16.89 -6.44 -37.23
N ASN A 107 17.58 -7.58 -37.22
CA ASN A 107 18.42 -8.04 -38.32
C ASN A 107 17.64 -9.09 -39.13
N ILE A 108 17.51 -8.90 -40.44
CA ILE A 108 16.79 -9.86 -41.30
C ILE A 108 17.73 -11.01 -41.64
N THR A 109 17.57 -12.14 -40.98
CA THR A 109 18.17 -13.42 -41.36
C THR A 109 17.38 -14.09 -42.49
N ASP A 110 18.07 -14.65 -43.49
CA ASP A 110 17.45 -15.61 -44.41
C ASP A 110 17.06 -16.89 -43.63
N PRO A 111 15.78 -17.27 -43.57
CA PRO A 111 15.32 -18.44 -42.79
C PRO A 111 15.81 -19.78 -43.35
N THR A 112 16.43 -19.79 -44.54
CA THR A 112 16.94 -20.98 -45.23
C THR A 112 18.44 -21.20 -45.03
N THR A 113 19.21 -20.15 -44.80
CA THR A 113 20.68 -20.21 -44.64
C THR A 113 21.17 -19.74 -43.27
N GLY A 114 20.37 -18.96 -42.54
CA GLY A 114 20.75 -18.34 -41.27
C GLY A 114 21.62 -17.08 -41.41
N GLU A 115 22.03 -16.69 -42.62
CA GLU A 115 22.86 -15.50 -42.83
C GLU A 115 22.04 -14.21 -42.68
N ILE A 116 22.63 -13.18 -42.07
CA ILE A 116 22.02 -11.85 -41.95
C ILE A 116 22.12 -11.12 -43.29
N THR A 117 20.96 -10.96 -43.94
CA THR A 117 20.81 -10.28 -45.24
C THR A 117 20.70 -8.76 -45.13
N ALA A 118 20.19 -8.25 -44.00
CA ALA A 118 20.11 -6.82 -43.70
C ALA A 118 20.23 -6.58 -42.20
N PHE A 119 20.95 -5.53 -41.82
CA PHE A 119 21.18 -5.14 -40.42
C PHE A 119 20.37 -3.91 -40.05
N ASN A 120 19.92 -3.84 -38.79
CA ASN A 120 19.23 -2.71 -38.18
C ASN A 120 18.01 -2.22 -39.01
N VAL A 121 17.20 -3.14 -39.51
CA VAL A 121 15.95 -2.81 -40.21
C VAL A 121 14.88 -2.43 -39.19
N PHE A 122 14.24 -1.28 -39.41
CA PHE A 122 13.14 -0.79 -38.59
C PHE A 122 11.80 -1.33 -39.08
N ASP A 123 11.01 -1.87 -38.17
CA ASP A 123 9.67 -2.42 -38.43
C ASP A 123 8.57 -1.43 -38.00
N SER A 124 7.86 -0.87 -38.99
CA SER A 124 6.73 0.04 -38.78
C SER A 124 5.44 -0.65 -38.30
N GLU A 125 5.27 -1.97 -38.52
CA GLU A 125 4.13 -2.72 -37.97
C GLU A 125 4.36 -3.00 -36.48
N CYS A 126 5.61 -3.28 -36.07
CA CYS A 126 6.01 -3.29 -34.66
C CYS A 126 5.80 -1.92 -33.99
N GLU A 127 6.19 -0.81 -34.62
CA GLU A 127 5.94 0.55 -34.09
C GLU A 127 4.46 0.81 -33.80
N LEU A 128 3.59 0.55 -34.79
CA LEU A 128 2.15 0.78 -34.66
C LEU A 128 1.49 -0.17 -33.65
N SER A 129 1.88 -1.44 -33.64
CA SER A 129 1.31 -2.44 -32.71
C SER A 129 1.77 -2.27 -31.27
N ARG A 130 2.88 -1.55 -31.02
CA ARG A 130 3.37 -1.19 -29.67
C ARG A 130 2.92 0.18 -29.16
N GLY A 131 2.05 0.88 -29.90
CA GLY A 131 1.52 2.19 -29.48
C GLY A 131 2.47 3.36 -29.75
N TYR A 132 3.25 3.30 -30.84
CA TYR A 132 4.38 4.18 -31.13
C TYR A 132 5.56 4.03 -30.15
N LEU A 133 6.71 4.58 -30.53
CA LEU A 133 7.99 4.37 -29.87
C LEU A 133 8.58 5.70 -29.42
N PHE A 134 9.22 5.71 -28.25
CA PHE A 134 9.99 6.85 -27.76
C PHE A 134 11.48 6.65 -28.08
N ASN A 135 12.11 7.70 -28.60
CA ASN A 135 13.52 7.75 -28.92
C ASN A 135 14.23 8.77 -28.02
N SER A 136 14.73 8.30 -26.87
CA SER A 136 15.47 9.11 -25.89
C SER A 136 16.68 9.88 -26.46
N SER A 137 17.19 9.49 -27.64
CA SER A 137 18.27 10.18 -28.35
C SER A 137 17.80 11.38 -29.21
N ASN A 138 16.49 11.57 -29.36
CA ASN A 138 15.89 12.74 -30.04
C ASN A 138 15.52 13.87 -29.06
N SER A 139 15.26 13.54 -27.79
CA SER A 139 14.79 14.49 -26.77
C SER A 139 15.96 15.32 -26.24
N GLU A 140 15.86 16.64 -26.35
CA GLU A 140 16.80 17.61 -25.79
C GLU A 140 16.68 17.71 -24.25
N THR A 141 15.59 17.20 -23.67
CA THR A 141 15.30 17.23 -22.22
C THR A 141 15.56 15.90 -21.50
N TRP A 142 16.05 14.86 -22.20
CA TRP A 142 16.33 13.55 -21.61
C TRP A 142 17.61 13.51 -20.76
N GLU A 143 17.49 13.33 -19.44
CA GLU A 143 18.61 13.06 -18.53
C GLU A 143 18.70 11.56 -18.19
N GLN A 144 19.59 10.82 -18.86
CA GLN A 144 19.77 9.38 -18.62
C GLN A 144 20.34 9.09 -17.21
N LYS A 145 19.73 8.15 -16.48
CA LYS A 145 20.26 7.63 -15.21
C LYS A 145 20.97 6.29 -15.36
N GLY A 146 20.35 5.31 -16.05
CA GLY A 146 20.98 4.00 -16.25
C GLY A 146 19.98 2.86 -16.41
N PHE A 147 20.49 1.62 -16.47
CA PHE A 147 19.68 0.42 -16.51
C PHE A 147 19.32 -0.04 -15.09
N TYR A 148 18.04 -0.33 -14.87
CA TYR A 148 17.51 -0.84 -13.61
C TYR A 148 16.51 -1.97 -13.88
N GLN A 149 16.42 -2.90 -12.96
CA GLN A 149 15.47 -4.01 -13.05
C GLN A 149 14.02 -3.51 -13.00
N LEU A 150 13.13 -4.14 -13.77
CA LEU A 150 11.69 -3.95 -13.70
C LEU A 150 11.15 -4.72 -12.48
N TRP A 151 10.57 -4.00 -11.51
CA TRP A 151 10.14 -4.56 -10.21
C TRP A 151 8.65 -4.87 -10.08
N ILE A 152 7.88 -4.56 -11.12
CA ILE A 152 6.43 -4.81 -11.23
C ILE A 152 6.23 -6.24 -11.76
N GLU A 153 5.23 -6.96 -11.25
CA GLU A 153 4.89 -8.35 -11.61
C GLU A 153 6.04 -9.38 -11.57
N LYS A 154 7.04 -9.13 -10.71
CA LYS A 154 8.10 -10.09 -10.36
C LYS A 154 7.56 -11.46 -9.91
N TYR A 155 6.42 -11.49 -9.22
CA TYR A 155 5.76 -12.73 -8.75
C TYR A 155 5.08 -13.51 -9.89
N LEU A 156 4.85 -12.90 -11.05
CA LEU A 156 4.33 -13.54 -12.27
C LEU A 156 5.45 -13.95 -13.24
N GLY A 157 6.72 -13.80 -12.82
CA GLY A 157 7.89 -14.04 -13.67
C GLY A 157 8.14 -12.97 -14.75
N LEU A 158 7.43 -11.83 -14.72
CA LEU A 158 7.55 -10.74 -15.70
C LEU A 158 8.78 -9.85 -15.43
N VAL A 159 9.96 -10.48 -15.38
CA VAL A 159 11.24 -9.81 -15.19
C VAL A 159 11.76 -9.16 -16.47
N GLY A 160 12.67 -8.20 -16.31
CA GLY A 160 13.42 -7.53 -17.38
C GLY A 160 14.17 -6.33 -16.80
N ASN A 161 14.91 -5.62 -17.64
CA ASN A 161 15.56 -4.36 -17.28
C ASN A 161 15.08 -3.24 -18.22
N GLY A 162 14.92 -2.03 -17.69
CA GLY A 162 14.59 -0.82 -18.45
C GLY A 162 15.72 0.20 -18.39
N LEU A 163 15.88 1.01 -19.44
CA LEU A 163 16.76 2.17 -19.43
C LEU A 163 16.00 3.37 -18.90
N TYR A 164 16.35 3.85 -17.71
CA TYR A 164 15.69 4.95 -17.03
C TYR A 164 16.41 6.29 -17.21
N GLY A 165 15.62 7.35 -17.18
CA GLY A 165 16.05 8.74 -17.13
C GLY A 165 14.96 9.65 -16.58
N PHE A 166 15.22 10.95 -16.63
CA PHE A 166 14.22 12.00 -16.46
C PHE A 166 13.90 12.63 -17.82
N ASP A 167 12.64 13.02 -18.01
CA ASP A 167 12.23 13.86 -19.15
C ASP A 167 10.96 14.68 -18.81
N SER A 168 10.45 15.43 -19.78
CA SER A 168 9.15 16.08 -19.74
C SER A 168 8.03 15.13 -20.18
N VAL A 169 6.87 15.16 -19.50
CA VAL A 169 5.66 14.42 -19.94
C VAL A 169 4.38 15.22 -19.76
N GLY A 170 3.65 15.43 -20.85
CA GLY A 170 2.27 15.94 -20.89
C GLY A 170 1.23 14.85 -21.11
N LEU A 171 0.00 15.10 -20.62
CA LEU A 171 -1.17 14.25 -20.85
C LEU A 171 -1.89 14.66 -22.14
N GLY A 172 -2.22 13.71 -23.03
CA GLY A 172 -3.01 13.96 -24.23
C GLY A 172 -2.21 14.41 -25.46
N ARG A 173 -2.91 14.72 -26.55
CA ARG A 173 -2.33 15.12 -27.85
C ARG A 173 -2.21 16.65 -27.98
N ALA A 174 -1.50 17.13 -29.00
CA ALA A 174 -1.42 18.55 -29.33
C ALA A 174 -2.82 19.18 -29.50
N GLY A 175 -3.18 20.14 -28.64
CA GLY A 175 -4.51 20.77 -28.59
C GLY A 175 -5.51 20.11 -27.63
N GLU A 176 -5.19 18.93 -27.10
CA GLU A 176 -5.91 18.23 -26.03
C GLU A 176 -5.11 18.19 -24.72
N MET A 177 -3.97 18.90 -24.67
CA MET A 177 -2.98 18.79 -23.60
C MET A 177 -3.57 19.16 -22.23
N GLY A 178 -3.49 18.22 -21.29
CA GLY A 178 -3.62 18.49 -19.86
C GLY A 178 -2.34 19.09 -19.27
N PRO A 179 -2.19 19.15 -17.94
CA PRO A 179 -0.95 19.59 -17.31
C PRO A 179 0.23 18.67 -17.70
N SER A 180 1.42 19.26 -17.78
CA SER A 180 2.67 18.54 -18.00
C SER A 180 3.59 18.62 -16.79
N VAL A 181 4.32 17.54 -16.53
CA VAL A 181 5.35 17.46 -15.49
C VAL A 181 6.71 17.48 -16.16
N GLN A 182 7.60 18.34 -15.64
CA GLN A 182 8.99 18.44 -16.04
C GLN A 182 9.86 17.58 -15.11
N ASN A 183 10.92 16.97 -15.65
CA ASN A 183 11.87 16.13 -14.90
C ASN A 183 11.20 14.97 -14.12
N THR A 184 10.29 14.25 -14.77
CA THR A 184 9.64 13.04 -14.20
C THR A 184 10.41 11.77 -14.57
N THR A 185 10.38 10.75 -13.72
CA THR A 185 10.94 9.43 -14.02
C THR A 185 10.25 8.76 -15.20
N ILE A 186 11.04 8.34 -16.18
CA ILE A 186 10.62 7.50 -17.30
C ILE A 186 11.54 6.30 -17.41
N GLY A 187 10.97 5.11 -17.51
CA GLY A 187 11.66 3.88 -17.93
C GLY A 187 11.40 3.61 -19.41
N THR A 188 12.44 3.23 -20.17
CA THR A 188 12.28 2.85 -21.58
C THR A 188 12.58 1.37 -21.79
N LEU A 189 11.69 0.66 -22.49
CA LEU A 189 11.64 -0.80 -22.55
C LEU A 189 11.98 -1.34 -23.94
N VAL A 190 12.71 -2.45 -23.99
CA VAL A 190 12.96 -3.24 -25.23
C VAL A 190 12.37 -4.66 -25.16
N THR A 191 11.81 -5.07 -24.02
CA THR A 191 11.27 -6.42 -23.82
C THR A 191 9.94 -6.64 -24.54
N ALA A 192 9.59 -7.91 -24.79
CA ALA A 192 8.26 -8.33 -25.24
C ALA A 192 7.31 -8.63 -24.06
N ASN A 193 7.82 -8.75 -22.82
CA ASN A 193 7.03 -9.03 -21.61
C ASN A 193 6.01 -7.93 -21.30
N PHE A 194 6.35 -6.68 -21.64
CA PHE A 194 5.46 -5.53 -21.64
C PHE A 194 5.41 -5.02 -23.09
N TRP A 195 4.29 -5.27 -23.77
CA TRP A 195 4.19 -4.97 -25.20
C TRP A 195 3.99 -3.48 -25.48
N LEU A 196 3.07 -2.85 -24.73
CA LEU A 196 2.87 -1.41 -24.65
C LEU A 196 3.55 -0.82 -23.41
N GLY A 197 3.74 0.51 -23.43
CA GLY A 197 4.06 1.29 -22.25
C GLY A 197 2.87 1.49 -21.29
N HIS A 198 3.13 2.05 -20.11
CA HIS A 198 2.09 2.42 -19.15
C HIS A 198 2.34 3.78 -18.47
N ILE A 199 1.27 4.45 -18.03
CA ILE A 199 1.32 5.50 -17.00
C ILE A 199 0.98 4.89 -15.63
N GLY A 200 1.91 5.00 -14.69
CA GLY A 200 1.71 4.63 -13.30
C GLY A 200 0.93 5.69 -12.52
N VAL A 201 -0.15 5.27 -11.86
CA VAL A 201 -1.03 6.17 -11.05
C VAL A 201 -0.80 6.05 -9.54
N HIS A 202 0.26 5.34 -9.12
CA HIS A 202 0.61 5.16 -7.72
C HIS A 202 1.41 6.35 -7.16
N SER A 203 1.04 6.81 -5.96
CA SER A 203 1.65 7.96 -5.26
C SER A 203 3.00 7.71 -4.55
N LYS A 204 3.66 6.56 -4.79
CA LYS A 204 4.97 6.26 -4.16
C LYS A 204 6.10 6.95 -4.93
N SER A 205 7.15 7.38 -4.24
CA SER A 205 8.37 7.85 -4.92
C SER A 205 9.10 6.67 -5.58
N THR A 206 9.79 6.93 -6.68
CA THR A 206 10.84 6.04 -7.20
C THR A 206 12.16 6.35 -6.51
N ASN A 207 12.93 5.34 -6.13
CA ASN A 207 14.34 5.53 -5.81
C ASN A 207 15.24 4.63 -6.69
N PHE A 208 16.38 5.18 -7.11
CA PHE A 208 17.39 4.53 -7.94
C PHE A 208 18.59 4.01 -7.13
N SER A 209 18.84 4.52 -5.92
CA SER A 209 19.82 3.94 -4.99
C SER A 209 19.63 4.43 -3.55
N VAL A 210 20.21 3.76 -2.55
CA VAL A 210 20.26 4.26 -1.14
C VAL A 210 20.83 5.69 -1.02
N PHE A 211 21.48 6.22 -2.06
CA PHE A 211 22.29 7.43 -2.05
C PHE A 211 21.63 8.63 -2.77
N ASP A 212 20.50 8.43 -3.44
CA ASP A 212 19.77 9.48 -4.18
C ASP A 212 18.52 9.93 -3.41
N ASP A 213 18.12 11.21 -3.51
CA ASP A 213 16.85 11.68 -2.96
C ASP A 213 15.66 11.02 -3.73
N PRO A 214 14.62 10.53 -3.04
CA PRO A 214 13.55 9.75 -3.65
C PRO A 214 12.63 10.60 -4.54
N VAL A 215 12.64 10.32 -5.84
CA VAL A 215 11.95 11.07 -6.89
C VAL A 215 10.42 10.89 -6.79
N PRO A 216 9.62 11.96 -6.64
CA PRO A 216 8.17 11.87 -6.62
C PRO A 216 7.60 11.23 -7.90
N SER A 217 6.51 10.45 -7.77
CA SER A 217 5.79 9.95 -8.94
C SER A 217 4.99 11.04 -9.65
N TYR A 218 4.65 10.81 -10.91
CA TYR A 218 3.93 11.76 -11.78
C TYR A 218 2.70 12.39 -11.13
N ILE A 219 1.83 11.57 -10.50
CA ILE A 219 0.63 12.04 -9.79
C ILE A 219 0.97 12.88 -8.54
N THR A 220 2.11 12.60 -7.89
CA THR A 220 2.60 13.36 -6.74
C THR A 220 3.09 14.73 -7.18
N THR A 221 3.88 14.80 -8.26
CA THR A 221 4.38 16.07 -8.80
C THR A 221 3.23 16.93 -9.34
N LEU A 222 2.20 16.34 -9.98
CA LEU A 222 0.98 17.07 -10.37
C LEU A 222 0.26 17.70 -9.17
N PHE A 223 0.19 17.00 -8.03
CA PHE A 223 -0.43 17.54 -6.81
C PHE A 223 0.42 18.67 -6.19
N GLU A 224 1.73 18.52 -6.13
CA GLU A 224 2.67 19.53 -5.61
C GLU A 224 2.70 20.79 -6.48
N GLN A 225 2.59 20.65 -7.80
CA GLN A 225 2.40 21.75 -8.76
C GLN A 225 1.01 22.41 -8.67
N LYS A 226 0.07 21.82 -7.90
CA LYS A 226 -1.33 22.22 -7.79
C LYS A 226 -2.13 22.08 -9.09
N SER A 227 -1.76 21.07 -9.89
CA SER A 227 -2.46 20.65 -11.10
C SER A 227 -3.58 19.64 -10.84
N ILE A 228 -3.70 19.09 -9.62
CA ILE A 228 -4.82 18.24 -9.15
C ILE A 228 -5.14 18.51 -7.66
N PRO A 229 -6.41 18.34 -7.20
CA PRO A 229 -6.83 18.67 -5.82
C PRO A 229 -6.51 17.63 -4.73
N SER A 230 -6.05 16.43 -5.10
CA SER A 230 -5.72 15.34 -4.17
C SER A 230 -4.83 14.28 -4.81
N LEU A 231 -4.16 13.46 -3.99
CA LEU A 231 -3.48 12.23 -4.43
C LEU A 231 -4.50 11.10 -4.58
N SER A 232 -5.31 11.16 -5.62
CA SER A 232 -6.38 10.20 -5.88
C SER A 232 -6.63 9.97 -7.36
N PHE A 233 -7.23 8.85 -7.75
CA PHE A 233 -7.66 8.63 -9.13
C PHE A 233 -8.93 7.77 -9.24
N GLY A 234 -9.64 7.90 -10.36
CA GLY A 234 -10.71 7.02 -10.80
C GLY A 234 -10.37 6.37 -12.14
N TYR A 235 -10.60 5.06 -12.29
CA TYR A 235 -10.21 4.29 -13.48
C TYR A 235 -11.18 3.16 -13.85
N THR A 236 -11.36 2.95 -15.16
CA THR A 236 -11.91 1.73 -15.79
C THR A 236 -11.24 1.50 -17.14
N ALA A 237 -11.05 0.24 -17.52
CA ALA A 237 -10.39 -0.16 -18.78
C ALA A 237 -11.26 0.09 -20.03
N GLY A 238 -12.56 0.30 -19.85
CA GLY A 238 -13.54 0.33 -20.94
C GLY A 238 -13.99 -1.08 -21.37
N ALA A 239 -14.97 -1.15 -22.27
CA ALA A 239 -15.50 -2.40 -22.81
C ALA A 239 -15.76 -2.27 -24.31
N GLN A 240 -14.90 -2.90 -25.12
CA GLN A 240 -14.99 -2.84 -26.58
C GLN A 240 -16.24 -3.54 -27.13
N TYR A 241 -16.65 -4.64 -26.51
CA TYR A 241 -17.72 -5.55 -26.94
C TYR A 241 -19.15 -5.03 -26.70
N ARG A 242 -19.33 -3.87 -26.05
CA ARG A 242 -20.63 -3.24 -25.85
C ARG A 242 -21.02 -2.47 -27.12
N ASP A 243 -22.32 -2.43 -27.48
CA ASP A 243 -22.89 -1.91 -28.75
C ASP A 243 -22.52 -0.46 -29.19
N GLN A 244 -21.71 0.27 -28.42
CA GLN A 244 -21.20 1.60 -28.77
C GLN A 244 -19.70 1.79 -28.47
N THR A 245 -18.94 0.70 -28.27
CA THR A 245 -17.49 0.68 -27.98
C THR A 245 -17.10 1.61 -26.84
N VAL A 246 -17.34 1.18 -25.60
CA VAL A 246 -17.18 2.08 -24.44
C VAL A 246 -15.70 2.26 -24.10
N LEU A 247 -15.16 3.42 -24.45
CA LEU A 247 -13.80 3.84 -24.07
C LEU A 247 -13.60 3.83 -22.55
N GLY A 248 -12.35 3.66 -22.12
CA GLY A 248 -11.95 3.80 -20.73
C GLY A 248 -12.14 5.21 -20.19
N SER A 249 -11.97 5.37 -18.89
CA SER A 249 -12.01 6.67 -18.22
C SER A 249 -10.90 6.69 -17.17
N LEU A 250 -10.06 7.72 -17.21
CA LEU A 250 -9.02 8.01 -16.23
C LEU A 250 -9.22 9.43 -15.72
N THR A 251 -9.38 9.59 -14.41
CA THR A 251 -9.47 10.90 -13.75
C THR A 251 -8.41 10.98 -12.64
N LEU A 252 -7.63 12.06 -12.61
CA LEU A 252 -6.63 12.34 -11.59
C LEU A 252 -7.14 13.46 -10.65
N GLY A 253 -7.00 13.29 -9.33
CA GLY A 253 -7.59 14.16 -8.32
C GLY A 253 -9.11 14.00 -8.14
N GLY A 254 -9.70 12.91 -8.63
CA GLY A 254 -11.15 12.73 -8.61
C GLY A 254 -11.60 11.47 -9.33
N TYR A 255 -12.88 11.40 -9.68
CA TYR A 255 -13.50 10.28 -10.38
C TYR A 255 -14.66 10.74 -11.28
N ASP A 256 -15.05 9.91 -12.25
CA ASP A 256 -16.20 10.15 -13.14
C ASP A 256 -17.46 9.47 -12.58
N ALA A 257 -18.29 10.23 -11.88
CA ALA A 257 -19.52 9.75 -11.27
C ALA A 257 -20.58 9.30 -12.29
N SER A 258 -20.43 9.68 -13.57
CA SER A 258 -21.36 9.25 -14.62
C SER A 258 -21.24 7.76 -14.96
N ARG A 259 -20.09 7.15 -14.62
CA ARG A 259 -19.64 5.80 -15.02
C ARG A 259 -19.80 4.72 -13.97
N LEU A 260 -20.20 5.06 -12.75
CA LEU A 260 -20.26 4.10 -11.64
C LEU A 260 -21.66 4.00 -11.05
N ILE A 261 -22.03 2.80 -10.64
CA ILE A 261 -23.21 2.53 -9.83
C ILE A 261 -22.82 2.77 -8.35
N PRO A 262 -23.35 3.81 -7.67
CA PRO A 262 -22.91 4.16 -6.33
C PRO A 262 -23.21 3.05 -5.31
N ASN A 263 -22.24 2.77 -4.45
CA ASN A 263 -22.37 1.78 -3.37
C ASN A 263 -21.55 2.21 -2.14
N ASP A 264 -21.87 1.65 -0.97
CA ASP A 264 -21.25 2.02 0.31
C ASP A 264 -19.97 1.20 0.64
N LEU A 265 -19.50 0.31 -0.25
CA LEU A 265 -18.39 -0.61 0.02
C LEU A 265 -17.02 0.04 -0.25
N THR A 266 -16.44 0.61 0.81
CA THR A 266 -15.06 1.08 0.82
C THR A 266 -14.11 -0.01 1.34
N PHE A 267 -12.95 -0.16 0.75
CA PHE A 267 -11.84 -1.00 1.21
C PHE A 267 -10.72 -0.12 1.78
N ILE A 268 -10.08 -0.56 2.86
CA ILE A 268 -8.81 0.03 3.34
C ILE A 268 -7.65 -0.65 2.60
N PHE A 269 -6.51 0.03 2.47
CA PHE A 269 -5.32 -0.59 1.88
C PHE A 269 -4.82 -1.77 2.72
N ALA A 270 -4.23 -2.76 2.04
CA ALA A 270 -3.62 -3.90 2.68
C ALA A 270 -2.41 -3.50 3.55
N PRO A 271 -2.10 -4.22 4.64
CA PRO A 271 -0.82 -4.09 5.38
C PRO A 271 0.41 -4.63 4.61
N ASP A 272 0.26 -4.95 3.33
CA ASP A 272 1.30 -5.49 2.46
C ASP A 272 1.60 -4.43 1.41
N ASN A 273 2.51 -3.51 1.73
CA ASN A 273 2.75 -2.27 0.97
C ASN A 273 3.25 -2.48 -0.48
N GLU A 274 3.51 -3.72 -0.94
CA GLU A 274 3.69 -4.02 -2.37
C GLU A 274 2.36 -4.14 -3.13
N ARG A 275 1.22 -4.28 -2.43
CA ARG A 275 -0.11 -4.59 -2.97
C ARG A 275 -1.22 -3.91 -2.16
N ASP A 276 -1.27 -2.58 -2.20
CA ASP A 276 -2.24 -1.80 -1.40
C ASP A 276 -3.72 -2.13 -1.74
N LEU A 277 -4.02 -2.37 -3.02
CA LEU A 277 -5.37 -2.49 -3.57
C LEU A 277 -5.93 -3.93 -3.52
N VAL A 278 -6.03 -4.53 -2.33
CA VAL A 278 -6.54 -5.90 -2.15
C VAL A 278 -8.02 -5.91 -1.73
N VAL A 279 -8.82 -6.71 -2.44
CA VAL A 279 -10.24 -6.97 -2.13
C VAL A 279 -10.43 -8.39 -1.57
N GLY A 280 -11.41 -8.54 -0.68
CA GLY A 280 -11.89 -9.84 -0.23
C GLY A 280 -12.97 -10.38 -1.18
N ILE A 281 -12.79 -11.62 -1.66
CA ILE A 281 -13.78 -12.35 -2.44
C ILE A 281 -14.64 -13.17 -1.48
N VAL A 282 -15.96 -13.05 -1.61
CA VAL A 282 -16.97 -13.76 -0.80
C VAL A 282 -17.63 -14.89 -1.60
N GLY A 283 -17.63 -14.79 -2.92
CA GLY A 283 -18.16 -15.81 -3.83
C GLY A 283 -17.75 -15.53 -5.28
N ILE A 284 -17.58 -16.58 -6.08
CA ILE A 284 -17.50 -16.50 -7.53
C ILE A 284 -18.51 -17.51 -8.08
N THR A 285 -19.54 -17.02 -8.78
CA THR A 285 -20.59 -17.87 -9.38
C THR A 285 -20.66 -17.67 -10.89
N ALA A 286 -21.10 -18.70 -11.61
CA ALA A 286 -21.38 -18.62 -13.03
C ALA A 286 -22.83 -18.99 -13.36
N ASN A 287 -23.37 -18.30 -14.36
CA ASN A 287 -24.69 -18.57 -14.96
C ASN A 287 -24.52 -18.87 -16.44
N THR A 288 -25.24 -19.86 -16.95
CA THR A 288 -25.32 -20.27 -18.36
C THR A 288 -26.80 -20.34 -18.78
N THR A 289 -27.11 -20.54 -20.07
CA THR A 289 -28.50 -20.81 -20.50
C THR A 289 -29.06 -22.18 -20.05
N SER A 290 -28.22 -23.06 -19.47
CA SER A 290 -28.60 -24.40 -19.01
C SER A 290 -28.62 -24.57 -17.48
N GLU A 291 -27.73 -23.89 -16.78
CA GLU A 291 -27.51 -24.01 -15.33
C GLU A 291 -27.19 -22.63 -14.73
N GLU A 292 -27.82 -22.31 -13.59
CA GLU A 292 -27.69 -21.06 -12.83
C GLU A 292 -27.05 -21.36 -11.45
N ASP A 293 -26.39 -20.36 -10.86
CA ASP A 293 -25.68 -20.41 -9.58
C ASP A 293 -24.60 -21.53 -9.49
N ILE A 294 -23.86 -21.74 -10.58
CA ILE A 294 -22.69 -22.64 -10.62
C ILE A 294 -21.59 -22.04 -9.72
N ASP A 295 -21.39 -22.62 -8.54
CA ASP A 295 -20.34 -22.18 -7.61
C ASP A 295 -18.94 -22.54 -8.14
N LEU A 296 -18.11 -21.53 -8.40
CA LEU A 296 -16.72 -21.67 -8.82
C LEU A 296 -15.73 -21.50 -7.65
N MET A 297 -16.19 -21.08 -6.46
CA MET A 297 -15.33 -20.78 -5.31
C MET A 297 -15.09 -22.03 -4.45
N LYS A 298 -14.22 -22.91 -4.93
CA LYS A 298 -13.88 -24.19 -4.24
C LYS A 298 -13.05 -24.05 -2.96
N THR A 299 -12.68 -22.82 -2.58
CA THR A 299 -11.81 -22.52 -1.43
C THR A 299 -12.40 -21.35 -0.65
N ASP A 300 -12.63 -21.53 0.64
CA ASP A 300 -13.00 -20.45 1.56
C ASP A 300 -11.91 -19.35 1.57
N ASP A 301 -12.30 -18.10 1.81
CA ASP A 301 -11.38 -17.03 2.22
C ASP A 301 -10.32 -16.52 1.20
N VAL A 302 -10.69 -16.36 -0.08
CA VAL A 302 -9.81 -15.77 -1.12
C VAL A 302 -9.73 -14.23 -1.02
N THR A 303 -8.51 -13.68 -1.14
CA THR A 303 -8.25 -12.24 -1.30
C THR A 303 -7.42 -11.98 -2.56
N MET A 304 -7.80 -11.00 -3.38
CA MET A 304 -7.16 -10.72 -4.67
C MET A 304 -6.67 -9.27 -4.76
N TYR A 305 -5.53 -9.05 -5.40
CA TYR A 305 -4.99 -7.72 -5.72
C TYR A 305 -5.59 -7.17 -7.02
N ILE A 306 -5.80 -5.86 -7.14
CA ILE A 306 -6.27 -5.22 -8.38
C ILE A 306 -5.09 -4.54 -9.08
N ASP A 307 -4.63 -5.12 -10.19
CA ASP A 307 -3.60 -4.55 -11.06
C ASP A 307 -4.08 -4.46 -12.52
N SER A 308 -3.97 -3.27 -13.11
CA SER A 308 -4.28 -3.05 -14.53
C SER A 308 -3.08 -3.24 -15.48
N THR A 309 -1.89 -3.56 -14.97
CA THR A 309 -0.69 -3.80 -15.80
C THR A 309 -0.81 -5.08 -16.62
N ILE A 310 -1.56 -6.07 -16.13
CA ILE A 310 -1.85 -7.34 -16.83
C ILE A 310 -3.30 -7.45 -17.33
N ALA A 311 -3.54 -8.28 -18.34
CA ALA A 311 -4.89 -8.55 -18.86
C ALA A 311 -5.66 -9.50 -17.93
N GLU A 312 -5.04 -10.63 -17.58
CA GLU A 312 -5.73 -11.83 -17.11
C GLU A 312 -6.13 -11.81 -15.63
N LEU A 313 -7.10 -12.67 -15.30
CA LEU A 313 -7.48 -12.96 -13.92
C LEU A 313 -6.62 -14.13 -13.41
N TYR A 314 -5.59 -13.85 -12.62
CA TYR A 314 -4.81 -14.90 -11.97
C TYR A 314 -5.58 -15.40 -10.74
N LEU A 315 -5.98 -16.67 -10.76
CA LEU A 315 -6.88 -17.29 -9.79
C LEU A 315 -6.20 -18.49 -9.11
N PRO A 316 -6.65 -18.92 -7.91
CA PRO A 316 -6.25 -20.19 -7.32
C PRO A 316 -6.46 -21.35 -8.30
N VAL A 317 -5.57 -22.36 -8.28
CA VAL A 317 -5.60 -23.49 -9.23
C VAL A 317 -6.91 -24.27 -9.15
N GLU A 318 -7.48 -24.38 -7.94
CA GLU A 318 -8.75 -25.03 -7.63
C GLU A 318 -9.95 -24.27 -8.21
N ILE A 319 -9.83 -22.95 -8.36
CA ILE A 319 -10.84 -22.10 -9.02
C ILE A 319 -10.66 -22.20 -10.53
N CYS A 320 -9.43 -22.17 -11.06
CA CYS A 320 -9.18 -22.45 -12.48
C CYS A 320 -9.78 -23.80 -12.93
N GLN A 321 -9.63 -24.84 -12.11
CA GLN A 321 -10.25 -26.16 -12.36
C GLN A 321 -11.78 -26.09 -12.36
N ALA A 322 -12.41 -25.27 -11.51
CA ALA A 322 -13.85 -25.05 -11.56
C ALA A 322 -14.31 -24.33 -12.84
N PHE A 323 -13.49 -23.42 -13.40
CA PHE A 323 -13.74 -22.83 -14.73
C PHE A 323 -13.53 -23.86 -15.86
N GLU A 324 -12.56 -24.76 -15.74
CA GLU A 324 -12.35 -25.89 -16.67
C GLU A 324 -13.59 -26.80 -16.71
N ASP A 325 -14.10 -27.22 -15.55
CA ASP A 325 -15.32 -28.04 -15.42
C ASP A 325 -16.58 -27.31 -15.93
N ALA A 326 -16.77 -26.04 -15.57
CA ALA A 326 -18.00 -25.29 -15.87
C ALA A 326 -18.11 -24.84 -17.33
N PHE A 327 -16.99 -24.55 -17.99
CA PHE A 327 -16.96 -23.99 -19.36
C PHE A 327 -16.29 -24.90 -20.39
N GLY A 328 -15.74 -26.05 -20.00
CA GLY A 328 -15.08 -26.99 -20.91
C GLY A 328 -13.72 -26.50 -21.44
N LEU A 329 -13.07 -25.59 -20.70
CA LEU A 329 -11.76 -25.04 -21.06
C LEU A 329 -10.65 -26.09 -20.95
N GLN A 330 -9.56 -25.89 -21.68
CA GLN A 330 -8.36 -26.72 -21.59
C GLN A 330 -7.14 -25.81 -21.40
N TYR A 331 -6.27 -26.18 -20.46
CA TYR A 331 -5.03 -25.48 -20.18
C TYR A 331 -3.92 -25.96 -21.12
N ASP A 332 -3.26 -25.06 -21.84
CA ASP A 332 -2.07 -25.36 -22.64
C ASP A 332 -0.79 -25.10 -21.83
N GLU A 333 -0.05 -26.18 -21.52
CA GLU A 333 1.23 -26.10 -20.80
C GLU A 333 2.34 -25.40 -21.62
N ALA A 334 2.20 -25.30 -22.95
CA ALA A 334 3.22 -24.71 -23.81
C ALA A 334 3.18 -23.17 -23.84
N THR A 335 1.99 -22.57 -23.69
CA THR A 335 1.80 -21.11 -23.65
C THR A 335 1.39 -20.56 -22.27
N ASP A 336 0.99 -21.42 -21.32
CA ASP A 336 0.35 -21.03 -20.05
C ASP A 336 -0.85 -20.11 -20.32
N LEU A 337 -1.79 -20.62 -21.12
CA LEU A 337 -3.04 -19.97 -21.53
C LEU A 337 -4.16 -21.02 -21.63
N TYR A 338 -5.41 -20.55 -21.54
CA TYR A 338 -6.61 -21.34 -21.84
C TYR A 338 -7.09 -21.06 -23.26
N LEU A 339 -6.57 -21.79 -24.24
CA LEU A 339 -6.89 -21.59 -25.65
C LEU A 339 -8.32 -22.07 -25.95
N VAL A 340 -9.04 -21.32 -26.77
CA VAL A 340 -10.45 -21.58 -27.12
C VAL A 340 -10.56 -21.83 -28.62
N ASP A 341 -10.88 -23.07 -29.01
CA ASP A 341 -11.11 -23.41 -30.42
C ASP A 341 -12.47 -22.88 -30.94
N ASP A 342 -12.66 -22.84 -32.27
CA ASP A 342 -13.90 -22.32 -32.86
C ASP A 342 -15.15 -23.08 -32.41
N LYS A 343 -15.04 -24.37 -32.07
CA LYS A 343 -16.18 -25.19 -31.62
C LYS A 343 -16.56 -24.85 -30.18
N LEU A 344 -15.58 -24.65 -29.30
CA LEU A 344 -15.77 -24.23 -27.92
C LEU A 344 -16.29 -22.80 -27.85
N HIS A 345 -15.69 -21.87 -28.60
CA HIS A 345 -16.16 -20.49 -28.73
C HIS A 345 -17.61 -20.42 -29.24
N GLN A 346 -17.98 -21.19 -30.28
CA GLN A 346 -19.39 -21.25 -30.73
C GLN A 346 -20.33 -21.87 -29.68
N SER A 347 -19.87 -22.82 -28.86
CA SER A 347 -20.67 -23.35 -27.73
C SER A 347 -20.85 -22.30 -26.63
N LEU A 348 -19.81 -21.54 -26.30
CA LEU A 348 -19.85 -20.51 -25.26
C LEU A 348 -20.71 -19.32 -25.71
N LEU A 349 -20.63 -18.91 -26.99
CA LEU A 349 -21.57 -17.94 -27.57
C LEU A 349 -23.04 -18.41 -27.48
N ALA A 350 -23.31 -19.70 -27.72
CA ALA A 350 -24.67 -20.25 -27.60
C ALA A 350 -25.15 -20.42 -26.15
N GLN A 351 -24.23 -20.64 -25.20
CA GLN A 351 -24.52 -20.69 -23.77
C GLN A 351 -24.62 -19.29 -23.13
N ASN A 352 -24.03 -18.27 -23.76
CA ASN A 352 -23.88 -16.89 -23.30
C ASN A 352 -23.60 -16.78 -21.79
N PRO A 353 -22.50 -17.39 -21.28
CA PRO A 353 -22.25 -17.42 -19.86
C PRO A 353 -21.96 -16.04 -19.26
N SER A 354 -22.08 -15.95 -17.94
CA SER A 354 -21.63 -14.79 -17.16
C SER A 354 -21.05 -15.23 -15.83
N VAL A 355 -20.03 -14.53 -15.35
CA VAL A 355 -19.28 -14.83 -14.13
C VAL A 355 -19.42 -13.66 -13.15
N THR A 356 -19.97 -13.90 -11.97
CA THR A 356 -20.20 -12.88 -10.95
C THR A 356 -19.23 -13.02 -9.80
N PHE A 357 -18.36 -12.01 -9.65
CA PHE A 357 -17.48 -11.84 -8.50
C PHE A 357 -18.23 -11.08 -7.41
N THR A 358 -18.44 -11.72 -6.26
CA THR A 358 -19.02 -11.10 -5.06
C THR A 358 -17.88 -10.66 -4.15
N LEU A 359 -17.68 -9.35 -4.00
CA LEU A 359 -16.69 -8.73 -3.13
C LEU A 359 -17.31 -8.40 -1.76
N GLY A 360 -16.50 -8.34 -0.69
CA GLY A 360 -16.99 -7.91 0.63
C GLY A 360 -15.91 -7.59 1.68
N GLN A 361 -16.30 -6.85 2.71
CA GLN A 361 -15.44 -6.56 3.87
C GLN A 361 -15.50 -7.70 4.91
N LYS A 362 -14.64 -8.69 4.74
CA LYS A 362 -14.49 -9.91 5.58
C LYS A 362 -14.48 -9.71 7.12
N PHE A 363 -14.23 -8.50 7.62
CA PHE A 363 -14.05 -8.22 9.06
C PHE A 363 -14.93 -7.06 9.61
N SER A 364 -15.88 -6.52 8.84
CA SER A 364 -16.50 -5.22 9.19
C SER A 364 -18.00 -5.08 8.87
N THR A 365 -18.50 -5.58 7.72
CA THR A 365 -19.91 -5.37 7.33
C THR A 365 -20.48 -6.54 6.52
N ASP A 366 -21.79 -6.78 6.65
CA ASP A 366 -22.58 -7.67 5.77
C ASP A 366 -22.76 -7.12 4.33
N ALA A 367 -22.08 -6.02 3.98
CA ALA A 367 -22.19 -5.36 2.68
C ALA A 367 -21.33 -6.09 1.64
N THR A 368 -21.99 -6.63 0.61
CA THR A 368 -21.35 -7.24 -0.56
C THR A 368 -21.64 -6.44 -1.83
N LEU A 369 -20.68 -6.42 -2.75
CA LEU A 369 -20.81 -5.85 -4.09
C LEU A 369 -20.65 -6.95 -5.12
N GLN A 370 -21.50 -6.97 -6.15
CA GLN A 370 -21.41 -7.93 -7.25
C GLN A 370 -20.94 -7.24 -8.53
N ILE A 371 -19.91 -7.81 -9.16
CA ILE A 371 -19.40 -7.42 -10.48
C ILE A 371 -19.59 -8.63 -11.41
N THR A 372 -20.40 -8.49 -12.45
CA THR A 372 -20.74 -9.58 -13.38
C THR A 372 -20.06 -9.37 -14.74
N LEU A 373 -19.11 -10.24 -15.07
CA LEU A 373 -18.47 -10.30 -16.38
C LEU A 373 -19.34 -11.12 -17.35
N PRO A 374 -19.87 -10.56 -18.44
CA PRO A 374 -20.48 -11.35 -19.51
C PRO A 374 -19.40 -12.12 -20.28
N TYR A 375 -19.77 -13.19 -21.00
CA TYR A 375 -18.82 -13.94 -21.84
C TYR A 375 -18.04 -13.05 -22.82
N ALA A 376 -18.67 -12.02 -23.37
CA ALA A 376 -18.02 -11.06 -24.27
C ALA A 376 -16.88 -10.24 -23.61
N ALA A 377 -16.79 -10.19 -22.28
CA ALA A 377 -15.64 -9.64 -21.54
C ALA A 377 -14.46 -10.62 -21.40
N LEU A 378 -14.73 -11.91 -21.65
CA LEU A 378 -13.83 -13.07 -21.49
C LEU A 378 -13.45 -13.71 -22.84
N ASP A 379 -14.06 -13.26 -23.95
CA ASP A 379 -13.84 -13.74 -25.32
C ASP A 379 -12.71 -12.92 -25.97
N LEU A 380 -11.46 -13.12 -25.52
CA LEU A 380 -10.30 -12.34 -25.98
C LEU A 380 -9.51 -13.06 -27.07
N GLU A 381 -8.88 -12.28 -27.95
CA GLU A 381 -7.95 -12.76 -28.99
C GLU A 381 -6.53 -12.31 -28.66
N ALA A 382 -5.61 -13.27 -28.56
CA ALA A 382 -4.18 -13.04 -28.39
C ALA A 382 -3.45 -13.15 -29.74
N THR A 383 -2.35 -12.40 -29.90
CA THR A 383 -1.53 -12.38 -31.13
C THR A 383 -0.06 -12.66 -30.84
N PRO A 384 0.69 -13.23 -31.81
CA PRO A 384 2.14 -13.32 -31.71
C PRO A 384 2.78 -11.94 -31.46
N PRO A 385 3.82 -11.84 -30.61
CA PRO A 385 4.56 -12.93 -29.98
C PRO A 385 4.04 -13.36 -28.60
N TYR A 386 2.78 -13.05 -28.23
CA TYR A 386 2.30 -13.25 -26.85
C TYR A 386 2.48 -14.70 -26.37
N ARG A 387 3.23 -14.87 -25.28
CA ARG A 387 3.61 -16.17 -24.67
C ARG A 387 4.11 -17.24 -25.67
N GLY A 388 4.74 -16.82 -26.78
CA GLY A 388 5.26 -17.74 -27.79
C GLY A 388 4.23 -18.30 -28.78
N LEU A 389 3.01 -17.73 -28.80
CA LEU A 389 2.01 -18.01 -29.85
C LEU A 389 2.60 -17.75 -31.25
N LYS A 390 2.28 -18.66 -32.19
CA LYS A 390 2.74 -18.62 -33.59
C LYS A 390 1.73 -17.99 -34.54
N GLU A 391 0.46 -18.07 -34.19
CA GLU A 391 -0.68 -17.55 -34.94
C GLU A 391 -1.62 -16.81 -33.99
N LYS A 392 -2.57 -16.03 -34.53
CA LYS A 392 -3.60 -15.37 -33.72
C LYS A 392 -4.60 -16.41 -33.21
N THR A 393 -4.95 -16.39 -31.93
CA THR A 393 -5.79 -17.43 -31.31
C THR A 393 -6.69 -16.83 -30.22
N ARG A 394 -7.91 -17.38 -30.04
CA ARG A 394 -8.79 -17.00 -28.92
C ARG A 394 -8.33 -17.67 -27.63
N TYR A 395 -8.45 -16.95 -26.53
CA TYR A 395 -8.14 -17.48 -25.21
C TYR A 395 -9.08 -16.91 -24.15
N PHE A 396 -9.30 -17.71 -23.11
CA PHE A 396 -10.08 -17.31 -21.94
C PHE A 396 -9.12 -16.69 -20.91
N PRO A 397 -9.30 -15.43 -20.48
CA PRO A 397 -8.30 -14.66 -19.72
C PRO A 397 -8.29 -14.98 -18.22
N ILE A 398 -8.10 -16.26 -17.88
CA ILE A 398 -7.79 -16.73 -16.52
C ILE A 398 -6.41 -17.38 -16.52
N ARG A 399 -5.68 -17.33 -15.40
CA ARG A 399 -4.36 -17.99 -15.24
C ARG A 399 -4.18 -18.61 -13.86
N ARG A 400 -3.35 -19.65 -13.78
CA ARG A 400 -3.12 -20.45 -12.57
C ARG A 400 -2.12 -19.75 -11.65
N GLY A 401 -2.62 -19.10 -10.59
CA GLY A 401 -1.80 -18.53 -9.51
C GLY A 401 -1.57 -19.55 -8.40
N GLY A 402 -0.35 -20.10 -8.31
CA GLY A 402 0.05 -21.07 -7.29
C GLY A 402 0.29 -20.48 -5.90
N GLU A 403 0.56 -19.17 -5.79
CA GLU A 403 0.66 -18.44 -4.53
C GLU A 403 -0.40 -17.34 -4.38
N SER A 404 -0.81 -17.06 -3.14
CA SER A 404 -1.66 -15.89 -2.79
C SER A 404 -1.01 -14.52 -2.98
N ARG A 405 0.23 -14.48 -3.48
CA ARG A 405 0.87 -13.28 -4.05
C ARG A 405 0.49 -13.02 -5.51
N GLN A 406 0.17 -14.07 -6.24
CA GLN A 406 -0.12 -14.05 -7.68
C GLN A 406 -1.61 -13.83 -7.99
N TRP A 407 -2.51 -13.92 -7.00
CA TRP A 407 -3.95 -13.80 -7.25
C TRP A 407 -4.37 -12.35 -7.54
N ILE A 408 -4.69 -12.07 -8.80
CA ILE A 408 -4.85 -10.72 -9.35
C ILE A 408 -6.10 -10.62 -10.23
N LEU A 409 -6.82 -9.50 -10.09
CA LEU A 409 -7.90 -9.06 -10.98
C LEU A 409 -7.33 -8.08 -12.01
N GLY A 410 -6.97 -8.60 -13.19
CA GLY A 410 -6.42 -7.85 -14.33
C GLY A 410 -7.41 -6.91 -15.03
N ARG A 411 -6.97 -6.29 -16.15
CA ARG A 411 -7.80 -5.40 -16.98
C ARG A 411 -9.15 -6.02 -17.37
N THR A 412 -9.22 -7.34 -17.59
CA THR A 412 -10.47 -8.07 -17.87
C THR A 412 -11.58 -7.76 -16.85
N PHE A 413 -11.25 -7.66 -15.56
CA PHE A 413 -12.19 -7.33 -14.49
C PHE A 413 -12.59 -5.84 -14.52
N LEU A 414 -11.61 -4.96 -14.77
CA LEU A 414 -11.79 -3.51 -14.86
C LEU A 414 -12.55 -3.03 -16.12
N GLN A 415 -13.05 -3.95 -16.95
CA GLN A 415 -14.03 -3.67 -18.00
C GLN A 415 -15.43 -3.43 -17.43
N GLU A 416 -15.84 -4.18 -16.39
CA GLU A 416 -17.15 -4.04 -15.72
C GLU A 416 -17.05 -3.43 -14.31
N ALA A 417 -15.83 -3.27 -13.78
CA ALA A 417 -15.56 -2.57 -12.53
C ALA A 417 -14.95 -1.18 -12.76
N TYR A 418 -15.47 -0.19 -12.04
CA TYR A 418 -14.88 1.14 -11.88
C TYR A 418 -14.16 1.21 -10.53
N LEU A 419 -12.88 1.55 -10.55
CA LEU A 419 -12.02 1.71 -9.37
C LEU A 419 -11.90 3.20 -9.00
N THR A 420 -11.88 3.52 -7.70
CA THR A 420 -11.55 4.87 -7.22
C THR A 420 -10.69 4.79 -5.96
N VAL A 421 -9.53 5.43 -5.96
CA VAL A 421 -8.48 5.32 -4.92
C VAL A 421 -8.17 6.69 -4.34
N ASP A 422 -8.13 6.82 -3.01
CA ASP A 422 -7.66 7.99 -2.27
C ASP A 422 -6.41 7.60 -1.45
N TRP A 423 -5.23 7.95 -1.97
CA TRP A 423 -3.95 7.63 -1.34
C TRP A 423 -3.73 8.40 -0.02
N GLU A 424 -4.40 9.54 0.18
CA GLU A 424 -4.29 10.36 1.40
C GLU A 424 -5.09 9.77 2.57
N ARG A 425 -6.23 9.14 2.27
CA ARG A 425 -7.10 8.45 3.26
C ARG A 425 -6.78 6.96 3.42
N GLN A 426 -5.87 6.44 2.60
CA GLN A 426 -5.47 5.02 2.56
C GLN A 426 -6.64 4.07 2.31
N ASN A 427 -7.54 4.45 1.40
CA ASN A 427 -8.73 3.68 1.07
C ASN A 427 -9.11 3.78 -0.42
N PHE A 428 -9.97 2.85 -0.86
CA PHE A 428 -10.49 2.80 -2.22
C PHE A 428 -11.91 2.23 -2.25
N THR A 429 -12.65 2.50 -3.33
CA THR A 429 -13.95 1.89 -3.61
C THR A 429 -13.90 1.19 -4.95
N VAL A 430 -14.53 0.03 -5.04
CA VAL A 430 -14.87 -0.61 -6.31
C VAL A 430 -16.37 -0.40 -6.55
N SER A 431 -16.78 -0.22 -7.79
CA SER A 431 -18.18 -0.06 -8.21
C SER A 431 -18.43 -0.85 -9.48
N ALA A 432 -19.66 -1.32 -9.71
CA ALA A 432 -20.07 -1.77 -11.03
C ALA A 432 -20.15 -0.57 -11.99
N VAL A 433 -19.79 -0.76 -13.25
CA VAL A 433 -19.87 0.28 -14.29
C VAL A 433 -21.34 0.54 -14.66
N ASP A 434 -21.71 1.82 -14.76
CA ASP A 434 -23.01 2.24 -15.29
C ASP A 434 -22.95 2.36 -16.82
N TRP A 435 -23.64 1.44 -17.49
CA TRP A 435 -23.71 1.33 -18.94
C TRP A 435 -24.73 2.29 -19.61
N THR A 436 -25.23 3.31 -18.92
CA THR A 436 -26.16 4.29 -19.50
C THR A 436 -25.48 5.26 -20.47
N PHE A 437 -25.37 4.82 -21.74
CA PHE A 437 -24.83 5.57 -22.88
C PHE A 437 -25.40 6.99 -23.01
N GLY A 438 -24.55 7.93 -23.41
CA GLY A 438 -24.94 9.31 -23.74
C GLY A 438 -25.09 10.26 -22.54
N LYS A 439 -24.80 9.81 -21.32
CA LYS A 439 -24.49 10.73 -20.21
C LYS A 439 -23.26 11.58 -20.56
N ALA A 440 -23.27 12.85 -20.15
CA ALA A 440 -22.05 13.65 -20.10
C ALA A 440 -21.19 13.20 -18.90
N PRO A 441 -19.84 13.25 -18.99
CA PRO A 441 -18.97 12.94 -17.87
C PRO A 441 -19.27 13.82 -16.65
N GLU A 442 -19.34 13.21 -15.46
CA GLU A 442 -19.62 13.91 -14.20
C GLU A 442 -18.38 13.83 -13.32
N ILE A 443 -17.38 14.64 -13.66
CA ILE A 443 -16.07 14.64 -13.02
C ILE A 443 -16.19 15.30 -11.64
N LEU A 444 -16.12 14.50 -10.57
CA LEU A 444 -16.23 14.95 -9.19
C LEU A 444 -14.85 14.99 -8.50
N PRO A 445 -14.55 16.06 -7.74
CA PRO A 445 -13.30 16.17 -7.00
C PRO A 445 -13.30 15.32 -5.74
N ILE A 446 -12.19 14.62 -5.54
CA ILE A 446 -11.71 14.33 -4.20
C ILE A 446 -10.88 15.56 -3.78
N VAL A 447 -10.87 15.90 -2.49
CA VAL A 447 -10.16 17.09 -2.00
C VAL A 447 -9.24 16.68 -0.86
N SER A 448 -7.96 17.04 -0.99
CA SER A 448 -6.94 16.80 0.04
C SER A 448 -7.38 17.43 1.38
N PRO A 449 -7.20 16.72 2.52
CA PRO A 449 -7.35 17.32 3.85
C PRO A 449 -6.52 18.60 4.05
N THR A 450 -5.45 18.78 3.28
CA THR A 450 -4.59 19.97 3.25
C THR A 450 -5.32 21.23 2.77
N TYR A 451 -6.32 21.08 1.89
CA TYR A 451 -7.09 22.20 1.34
C TYR A 451 -8.43 22.42 2.05
N ALA A 452 -9.07 21.36 2.54
CA ALA A 452 -10.44 21.43 3.02
C ALA A 452 -10.75 20.42 4.12
N VAL A 453 -11.57 20.85 5.09
CA VAL A 453 -12.18 19.94 6.07
C VAL A 453 -13.48 19.41 5.45
N ALA A 454 -13.63 18.09 5.40
CA ALA A 454 -14.91 17.47 5.02
C ALA A 454 -16.03 17.99 5.94
N HIS A 455 -17.21 18.25 5.40
CA HIS A 455 -18.32 18.72 6.21
C HIS A 455 -18.62 17.73 7.34
N SER A 456 -18.49 18.20 8.59
CA SER A 456 -18.84 17.43 9.78
C SER A 456 -20.26 16.89 9.63
N THR A 457 -20.37 15.57 9.44
CA THR A 457 -21.55 14.82 8.92
C THR A 457 -22.84 15.64 8.72
N PRO A 458 -23.40 15.75 7.49
CA PRO A 458 -24.70 16.38 7.28
C PRO A 458 -25.69 15.72 8.25
N PRO A 459 -26.32 16.48 9.15
CA PRO A 459 -26.63 16.02 10.50
C PRO A 459 -27.49 14.77 10.45
N ARG A 460 -26.86 13.63 10.75
CA ARG A 460 -27.35 12.25 10.53
C ARG A 460 -28.84 12.22 10.83
N LYS A 461 -29.68 12.23 9.77
CA LYS A 461 -31.12 12.53 9.87
C LYS A 461 -31.69 11.70 11.00
N LYS A 462 -31.93 12.32 12.17
CA LYS A 462 -32.24 11.58 13.39
C LYS A 462 -33.43 10.70 13.03
N PRO A 463 -33.35 9.35 13.21
CA PRO A 463 -34.51 8.51 12.98
C PRO A 463 -35.62 9.13 13.82
N LEU A 464 -36.71 9.52 13.15
CA LEU A 464 -37.80 10.27 13.76
C LEU A 464 -38.11 9.57 15.08
N SER A 465 -38.07 10.31 16.20
CA SER A 465 -38.22 9.69 17.51
C SER A 465 -39.51 8.87 17.54
N SER A 466 -39.58 7.80 18.33
CA SER A 466 -40.77 6.92 18.31
C SER A 466 -42.06 7.73 18.49
N THR A 467 -42.03 8.80 19.28
CA THR A 467 -43.10 9.82 19.41
C THR A 467 -43.42 10.59 18.12
N ALA A 468 -42.43 10.94 17.30
CA ALA A 468 -42.63 11.62 16.01
C ALA A 468 -43.10 10.65 14.89
N VAL A 469 -42.61 9.40 14.87
CA VAL A 469 -43.16 8.36 13.96
C VAL A 469 -44.61 8.05 14.32
N ILE A 470 -44.92 7.89 15.61
CA ILE A 470 -46.30 7.76 16.09
C ILE A 470 -47.12 9.00 15.72
N GLY A 471 -46.58 10.21 15.88
CA GLY A 471 -47.24 11.46 15.48
C GLY A 471 -47.60 11.51 13.99
N ILE A 472 -46.69 11.08 13.11
CA ILE A 472 -46.92 11.03 11.65
C ILE A 472 -47.90 9.90 11.29
N ALA A 473 -47.82 8.74 11.94
CA ALA A 473 -48.76 7.63 11.72
C ALA A 473 -50.19 7.99 12.17
N VAL A 474 -50.33 8.64 13.33
CA VAL A 474 -51.62 9.14 13.84
C VAL A 474 -52.15 10.28 12.96
N GLY A 475 -51.28 11.22 12.56
CA GLY A 475 -51.65 12.31 11.65
C GLY A 475 -52.10 11.81 10.28
N GLY A 476 -51.38 10.86 9.69
CA GLY A 476 -51.75 10.20 8.44
C GLY A 476 -53.05 9.40 8.55
N GLY A 477 -53.24 8.64 9.64
CA GLY A 477 -54.49 7.93 9.93
C GLY A 477 -55.67 8.88 10.08
N PHE A 478 -55.49 10.02 10.77
CA PHE A 478 -56.52 11.04 10.94
C PHE A 478 -56.83 11.76 9.61
N PHE A 479 -55.82 12.00 8.77
CA PHE A 479 -56.00 12.58 7.44
C PHE A 479 -56.75 11.62 6.51
N VAL A 480 -56.42 10.33 6.50
CA VAL A 480 -57.15 9.29 5.76
C VAL A 480 -58.59 9.16 6.28
N ALA A 481 -58.81 9.21 7.59
CA ALA A 481 -60.15 9.21 8.18
C ALA A 481 -60.96 10.44 7.75
N LEU A 482 -60.38 11.64 7.79
CA LEU A 482 -61.01 12.87 7.28
C LEU A 482 -61.30 12.79 5.77
N LEU A 483 -60.41 12.20 4.97
CA LEU A 483 -60.57 12.06 3.52
C LEU A 483 -61.69 11.04 3.20
N LEU A 484 -61.79 9.94 3.95
CA LEU A 484 -62.91 8.99 3.88
C LEU A 484 -64.23 9.63 4.34
N CYS A 485 -64.22 10.44 5.41
CA CYS A 485 -65.38 11.22 5.84
C CYS A 485 -65.78 12.28 4.80
N ALA A 486 -64.82 12.92 4.12
CA ALA A 486 -65.08 13.89 3.05
C ALA A 486 -65.62 13.22 1.79
N ILE A 487 -65.12 12.02 1.41
CA ILE A 487 -65.69 11.20 0.34
C ILE A 487 -67.10 10.73 0.71
N GLY A 488 -67.31 10.26 1.95
CA GLY A 488 -68.61 9.85 2.46
C GLY A 488 -69.61 11.00 2.47
N TRP A 489 -69.20 12.18 2.93
CA TRP A 489 -69.98 13.41 2.88
C TRP A 489 -70.22 13.88 1.44
N TRP A 490 -69.26 13.75 0.53
CA TRP A 490 -69.45 14.07 -0.89
C TRP A 490 -70.45 13.13 -1.56
N PHE A 491 -70.39 11.82 -1.31
CA PHE A 491 -71.39 10.88 -1.80
C PHE A 491 -72.76 11.10 -1.16
N TRP A 492 -72.81 11.39 0.14
CA TRP A 492 -74.05 11.75 0.84
C TRP A 492 -74.64 13.04 0.25
N HIS A 493 -73.87 14.11 0.15
CA HIS A 493 -74.25 15.40 -0.42
C HIS A 493 -74.64 15.27 -1.91
N ARG A 494 -73.93 14.47 -2.71
CA ARG A 494 -74.30 14.21 -4.12
C ARG A 494 -75.59 13.41 -4.24
N ARG A 495 -75.87 12.50 -3.30
CA ARG A 495 -77.16 11.77 -3.20
C ARG A 495 -78.28 12.64 -2.63
N HIS A 496 -77.97 13.55 -1.71
CA HIS A 496 -78.91 14.50 -1.11
C HIS A 496 -79.27 15.60 -2.10
N LYS A 497 -78.30 16.14 -2.85
CA LYS A 497 -78.52 17.10 -3.93
C LYS A 497 -79.36 16.49 -5.05
N ARG A 498 -79.08 15.25 -5.48
CA ARG A 498 -79.96 14.52 -6.41
C ARG A 498 -81.38 14.30 -5.88
N LYS A 499 -81.55 14.03 -4.59
CA LYS A 499 -82.89 14.00 -3.95
C LYS A 499 -83.54 15.40 -3.95
N LEU A 500 -82.78 16.45 -3.65
CA LEU A 500 -83.27 17.82 -3.60
C LEU A 500 -83.63 18.34 -5.01
N GLU A 501 -82.85 17.97 -6.03
CA GLU A 501 -83.11 18.23 -7.45
C GLU A 501 -84.35 17.47 -7.93
N ALA A 502 -84.56 16.22 -7.50
CA ALA A 502 -85.78 15.46 -7.81
C ALA A 502 -87.04 15.99 -7.08
N ILE A 503 -86.88 16.49 -5.85
CA ILE A 503 -87.95 17.16 -5.09
C ILE A 503 -88.25 18.54 -5.69
N LYS A 504 -87.21 19.30 -6.06
CA LYS A 504 -87.33 20.60 -6.74
C LYS A 504 -87.95 20.44 -8.12
N ALA A 505 -87.59 19.42 -8.90
CA ALA A 505 -88.25 19.10 -10.17
C ALA A 505 -89.73 18.71 -10.01
N LYS A 506 -90.12 18.08 -8.89
CA LYS A 506 -91.54 17.89 -8.54
C LYS A 506 -92.23 19.22 -8.25
N TYR A 507 -91.67 20.04 -7.35
CA TYR A 507 -92.22 21.36 -7.05
C TYR A 507 -92.20 22.31 -8.24
N GLU A 508 -91.27 22.15 -9.19
CA GLU A 508 -91.20 22.93 -10.43
C GLU A 508 -92.19 22.42 -11.48
N ALA A 509 -92.52 21.12 -11.50
CA ALA A 509 -93.65 20.62 -12.30
C ALA A 509 -95.01 21.09 -11.72
N GLU A 510 -95.16 21.06 -10.40
CA GLU A 510 -96.33 21.56 -9.68
C GLU A 510 -96.45 23.10 -9.81
N ALA A 511 -95.33 23.83 -9.77
CA ALA A 511 -95.30 25.28 -10.01
C ALA A 511 -95.47 25.64 -11.49
N ALA A 512 -94.96 24.86 -12.45
CA ALA A 512 -95.21 25.08 -13.86
C ALA A 512 -96.70 24.89 -14.22
N ALA A 513 -97.38 23.96 -13.53
CA ALA A 513 -98.85 23.83 -13.60
C ALA A 513 -99.58 25.05 -12.98
N ALA A 514 -98.96 25.76 -12.05
CA ALA A 514 -99.52 26.97 -11.41
C ALA A 514 -99.08 28.30 -12.06
N ALA A 515 -98.05 28.30 -12.90
CA ALA A 515 -97.41 29.50 -13.47
C ALA A 515 -97.96 29.93 -14.84
N VAL A 516 -99.09 29.38 -15.29
CA VAL A 516 -99.77 29.77 -16.54
C VAL A 516 -100.53 31.10 -16.34
N THR A 517 -99.91 32.11 -15.72
CA THR A 517 -100.55 33.41 -15.44
C THR A 517 -99.52 34.56 -15.25
N LYS A 518 -99.42 35.44 -16.26
CA LYS A 518 -98.82 36.81 -16.30
C LYS A 518 -97.29 37.02 -16.48
N MET A 519 -96.92 37.33 -17.73
CA MET A 519 -96.32 38.61 -18.21
C MET A 519 -95.05 39.21 -17.53
N ASP A 520 -93.90 39.07 -18.19
CA ASP A 520 -93.12 40.08 -18.98
C ASP A 520 -93.18 41.60 -18.62
N PRO A 521 -92.19 42.44 -19.05
CA PRO A 521 -90.71 42.29 -19.20
C PRO A 521 -89.98 43.59 -18.69
N PRO A 522 -88.91 44.23 -19.27
CA PRO A 522 -87.79 43.86 -20.19
C PRO A 522 -86.36 44.38 -19.75
N VAL A 523 -85.40 44.46 -20.71
CA VAL A 523 -84.08 45.18 -20.73
C VAL A 523 -82.88 44.35 -20.18
N LEU A 524 -81.88 43.83 -20.94
CA LEU A 524 -81.02 44.32 -22.08
C LEU A 524 -79.86 45.25 -21.61
N GLU A 525 -78.68 45.44 -22.22
CA GLU A 525 -77.88 44.93 -23.38
C GLU A 525 -76.43 45.50 -23.22
N GLU A 526 -75.30 45.06 -23.83
CA GLU A 526 -74.92 43.87 -24.61
C GLU A 526 -73.40 43.54 -24.41
N THR A 527 -72.53 43.65 -25.44
CA THR A 527 -71.07 43.31 -25.44
C THR A 527 -70.16 44.47 -25.97
N PRO A 528 -69.15 44.30 -26.87
CA PRO A 528 -67.74 43.98 -26.58
C PRO A 528 -66.70 45.05 -27.06
N THR A 529 -65.45 44.61 -27.27
CA THR A 529 -64.38 45.11 -28.18
C THR A 529 -63.32 46.14 -27.73
N SER A 530 -62.07 45.75 -28.06
CA SER A 530 -60.80 46.52 -28.12
C SER A 530 -60.76 47.49 -29.34
N PRO A 531 -59.69 48.25 -29.69
CA PRO A 531 -58.26 48.06 -29.34
C PRO A 531 -57.41 49.33 -29.05
N VAL A 532 -56.11 49.05 -28.89
CA VAL A 532 -54.95 49.94 -28.64
C VAL A 532 -54.83 51.15 -29.59
N ARG A 533 -54.35 52.28 -29.05
CA ARG A 533 -53.54 53.29 -29.76
C ARG A 533 -52.38 53.77 -28.87
N SER A 534 -51.28 54.23 -29.48
CA SER A 534 -50.02 54.54 -28.78
C SER A 534 -49.21 55.65 -29.48
N SER A 535 -48.36 56.33 -28.69
CA SER A 535 -47.31 57.29 -29.09
C SER A 535 -46.43 57.56 -27.84
N THR A 536 -45.22 56.97 -27.73
CA THR A 536 -43.88 57.60 -28.01
C THR A 536 -43.44 58.66 -26.98
N GLU A 537 -42.18 58.81 -26.55
CA GLU A 537 -40.89 58.16 -26.89
C GLU A 537 -39.78 58.43 -25.81
N GLY A 538 -38.61 57.77 -25.90
CA GLY A 538 -37.38 58.04 -25.09
C GLY A 538 -37.34 57.40 -23.68
N VAL A 539 -36.63 56.31 -23.31
CA VAL A 539 -35.41 55.57 -23.75
C VAL A 539 -34.10 56.00 -23.03
N VAL A 540 -33.26 55.01 -22.65
CA VAL A 540 -31.79 55.00 -22.31
C VAL A 540 -31.37 54.58 -20.85
N VAL A 541 -31.09 53.27 -20.70
CA VAL A 541 -29.91 52.62 -20.01
C VAL A 541 -29.82 52.42 -18.46
N PHE A 542 -29.14 51.32 -18.07
CA PHE A 542 -28.79 50.74 -16.74
C PHE A 542 -27.37 51.20 -16.25
N PRO A 543 -26.63 50.62 -15.24
CA PRO A 543 -26.88 49.55 -14.23
C PRO A 543 -26.35 49.81 -12.77
N LYS A 544 -26.35 48.75 -11.94
CA LYS A 544 -25.46 48.44 -10.78
C LYS A 544 -25.67 49.09 -9.36
N ALA A 545 -26.27 48.28 -8.48
CA ALA A 545 -25.73 47.75 -7.19
C ALA A 545 -25.51 48.62 -5.90
N GLU A 546 -25.65 47.91 -4.75
CA GLU A 546 -24.94 48.04 -3.44
C GLU A 546 -25.58 48.79 -2.21
N LEU A 547 -25.48 48.11 -1.04
CA LEU A 547 -25.37 48.63 0.35
C LEU A 547 -26.64 49.27 1.04
N PRO A 548 -26.62 49.69 2.34
CA PRO A 548 -26.87 48.73 3.43
C PRO A 548 -27.69 49.25 4.67
N GLY A 549 -28.01 48.33 5.60
CA GLY A 549 -27.84 48.55 7.05
C GLY A 549 -28.97 49.16 7.92
N THR A 550 -28.79 49.00 9.24
CA THR A 550 -29.32 49.83 10.37
C THR A 550 -30.85 49.90 10.61
N SER A 551 -31.40 50.07 11.82
CA SER A 551 -30.92 50.10 13.23
C SER A 551 -32.12 49.80 14.17
N HIS A 552 -32.00 49.28 15.39
CA HIS A 552 -31.56 49.92 16.66
C HIS A 552 -31.47 48.81 17.77
N VAL A 553 -30.61 48.83 18.81
CA VAL A 553 -30.34 49.83 19.88
C VAL A 553 -31.58 49.97 20.81
N HIS A 554 -31.56 49.69 22.13
CA HIS A 554 -30.50 49.31 23.11
C HIS A 554 -31.20 48.67 24.36
N HIS A 555 -30.76 48.61 25.64
CA HIS A 555 -29.63 49.13 26.47
C HIS A 555 -29.45 48.13 27.67
N GLU A 556 -28.21 47.79 28.06
CA GLU A 556 -27.71 47.62 29.48
C GLU A 556 -28.33 46.54 30.43
N MET A 557 -27.69 46.04 31.51
CA MET A 557 -26.32 46.12 32.12
C MET A 557 -26.11 44.82 32.96
N SER A 558 -24.93 44.35 33.44
CA SER A 558 -23.61 44.94 33.71
C SER A 558 -22.48 43.87 33.76
N SER A 559 -21.27 44.25 34.19
CA SER A 559 -19.98 43.51 34.29
C SER A 559 -19.94 42.40 35.38
N SER A 560 -18.91 41.53 35.54
CA SER A 560 -17.46 41.61 35.22
C SER A 560 -16.75 40.23 35.00
N ALA A 561 -15.41 40.26 34.79
CA ALA A 561 -14.45 39.14 34.56
C ALA A 561 -14.40 38.05 35.68
N GLN A 562 -13.70 36.91 35.60
CA GLN A 562 -12.53 36.41 34.80
C GLN A 562 -12.74 34.87 34.54
N GLU A 563 -12.10 34.12 33.62
CA GLU A 563 -10.66 33.85 33.45
C GLU A 563 -10.31 33.16 32.09
N LYS A 564 -9.09 32.61 31.90
CA LYS A 564 -8.56 32.13 30.60
C LYS A 564 -8.84 30.65 30.32
N GLY A 565 -9.10 30.30 29.05
CA GLY A 565 -9.09 28.92 28.54
C GLY A 565 -7.80 28.58 27.78
N SER A 566 -7.37 27.31 27.87
CA SER A 566 -6.19 26.76 27.17
C SER A 566 -6.54 26.20 25.78
N LEU A 567 -5.57 26.24 24.85
CA LEU A 567 -5.71 25.70 23.50
C LEU A 567 -5.60 24.16 23.49
N PRO A 568 -6.37 23.43 22.66
CA PRO A 568 -6.06 22.05 22.30
C PRO A 568 -4.83 22.01 21.38
N VAL A 569 -3.86 21.15 21.70
CA VAL A 569 -2.78 20.81 20.76
C VAL A 569 -3.32 19.78 19.77
N HIS A 570 -3.17 20.05 18.48
CA HIS A 570 -3.47 19.07 17.43
C HIS A 570 -2.21 18.22 17.22
N GLU A 571 -2.28 16.95 17.59
CA GLU A 571 -1.26 15.97 17.22
C GLU A 571 -1.34 15.70 15.71
N ALA A 572 -0.18 15.56 15.06
CA ALA A 572 -0.06 15.31 13.62
C ALA A 572 0.49 13.90 13.40
N ASP A 573 -0.20 13.10 12.59
CA ASP A 573 0.10 11.70 12.33
C ASP A 573 1.52 11.50 11.76
N GLY A 574 2.39 10.85 12.54
CA GLY A 574 3.75 10.48 12.14
C GLY A 574 3.79 9.25 11.24
N LYS A 575 3.14 9.29 10.07
CA LYS A 575 3.19 8.21 9.07
C LYS A 575 4.45 8.34 8.21
N GLU A 576 5.49 7.57 8.52
CA GLU A 576 6.66 7.42 7.66
C GLU A 576 6.26 6.76 6.33
N ARG A 577 6.63 7.37 5.20
CA ARG A 577 6.44 6.79 3.86
C ARG A 577 7.55 5.79 3.61
N GLU A 578 7.23 4.53 3.31
CA GLU A 578 8.23 3.55 2.88
C GLU A 578 8.77 3.89 1.48
N ILE A 579 10.09 3.78 1.32
CA ILE A 579 10.83 4.16 0.12
C ILE A 579 11.32 2.89 -0.58
N TYR A 580 11.05 2.77 -1.88
CA TYR A 580 11.38 1.61 -2.69
C TYR A 580 12.58 1.91 -3.59
N GLU A 581 13.70 1.26 -3.32
CA GLU A 581 14.92 1.29 -4.14
C GLU A 581 14.86 0.23 -5.25
N MET A 582 15.17 0.64 -6.48
CA MET A 582 15.45 -0.29 -7.57
C MET A 582 16.94 -0.67 -7.55
N PRO A 583 17.30 -1.97 -7.49
CA PRO A 583 18.68 -2.40 -7.61
C PRO A 583 19.22 -2.10 -9.02
N GLY A 584 20.41 -1.48 -9.08
CA GLY A 584 21.21 -1.40 -10.30
C GLY A 584 21.96 -2.72 -10.57
N ASP A 585 22.24 -3.00 -11.84
CA ASP A 585 22.80 -4.29 -12.27
C ASP A 585 24.18 -4.61 -11.66
N MET A 586 24.21 -5.59 -10.76
CA MET A 586 25.38 -6.47 -10.54
C MET A 586 24.94 -7.93 -10.74
N PRO A 587 25.54 -8.67 -11.70
CA PRO A 587 25.12 -10.03 -12.01
C PRO A 587 25.49 -11.01 -10.88
N VAL A 588 24.56 -11.90 -10.55
CA VAL A 588 24.75 -12.98 -9.57
C VAL A 588 25.81 -13.96 -10.08
N LEU A 589 26.66 -14.47 -9.18
CA LEU A 589 27.63 -15.53 -9.46
C LEU A 589 26.91 -16.85 -9.77
N ALA A 590 26.69 -17.13 -11.05
CA ALA A 590 26.17 -18.42 -11.51
C ALA A 590 27.30 -19.46 -11.57
N GLU A 591 27.14 -20.57 -10.86
CA GLU A 591 28.13 -21.66 -10.84
C GLU A 591 28.03 -22.54 -12.08
N ALA A 592 29.18 -22.85 -12.70
CA ALA A 592 29.28 -23.82 -13.78
C ALA A 592 30.17 -25.02 -13.36
N GLY A 593 29.57 -26.19 -13.21
CA GLY A 593 30.31 -27.46 -13.07
C GLY A 593 31.06 -27.69 -11.75
N GLY A 594 30.73 -26.97 -10.67
CA GLY A 594 31.27 -27.23 -9.32
C GLY A 594 32.75 -26.88 -9.12
N ARG A 595 33.33 -26.04 -9.98
CA ARG A 595 34.67 -25.44 -9.81
C ARG A 595 34.56 -23.92 -9.86
N GLN A 596 35.18 -23.24 -8.89
CA GLN A 596 35.39 -21.79 -8.99
C GLN A 596 36.29 -21.44 -10.17
N LEU A 597 35.83 -20.53 -11.01
CA LEU A 597 36.62 -19.88 -12.06
C LEU A 597 37.46 -18.76 -11.44
N SER A 598 38.68 -18.55 -11.94
CA SER A 598 39.47 -17.39 -11.56
C SER A 598 38.90 -16.10 -12.19
N GLU A 599 39.14 -14.96 -11.55
CA GLU A 599 38.70 -13.63 -11.99
C GLU A 599 39.01 -13.36 -13.49
N LYS A 600 40.18 -13.82 -13.95
CA LYS A 600 40.62 -13.72 -15.35
C LYS A 600 39.84 -14.65 -16.30
N GLU A 601 39.47 -15.86 -15.87
CA GLU A 601 38.63 -16.77 -16.65
C GLU A 601 37.20 -16.21 -16.77
N SER A 602 36.62 -15.69 -15.68
CA SER A 602 35.32 -15.00 -15.72
C SER A 602 35.33 -13.76 -16.62
N MET A 603 36.45 -13.04 -16.73
CA MET A 603 36.55 -11.88 -17.64
C MET A 603 36.49 -12.28 -19.12
N VAL A 604 37.06 -13.44 -19.49
CA VAL A 604 36.97 -13.98 -20.88
C VAL A 604 35.58 -14.52 -21.18
N VAL A 605 34.88 -15.12 -20.21
CA VAL A 605 33.48 -15.53 -20.37
C VAL A 605 32.57 -14.30 -20.53
N ARG A 606 32.77 -13.26 -19.71
CA ARG A 606 32.09 -11.96 -19.80
C ARG A 606 32.23 -11.34 -21.19
N GLU A 607 33.45 -11.35 -21.76
CA GLU A 607 33.73 -10.82 -23.10
C GLU A 607 33.03 -11.61 -24.22
N ARG A 608 32.87 -12.93 -24.10
CA ARG A 608 32.12 -13.75 -25.08
C ARG A 608 30.61 -13.50 -25.05
N ILE A 609 30.04 -13.42 -23.84
CA ILE A 609 28.62 -13.11 -23.65
C ILE A 609 28.29 -11.72 -24.19
N TYR A 610 29.15 -10.73 -23.96
CA TYR A 610 29.00 -9.36 -24.49
C TYR A 610 29.03 -9.29 -26.03
N ASN A 611 29.61 -10.28 -26.70
CA ASN A 611 29.65 -10.42 -28.15
C ASN A 611 28.59 -11.41 -28.70
N GLY A 612 27.60 -11.81 -27.88
CA GLY A 612 26.47 -12.63 -28.32
C GLY A 612 26.79 -14.12 -28.57
N VAL A 613 27.89 -14.64 -28.00
CA VAL A 613 28.28 -16.05 -28.16
C VAL A 613 27.81 -16.87 -26.95
N ASP A 614 27.03 -17.92 -27.22
CA ASP A 614 26.50 -18.85 -26.21
C ASP A 614 27.62 -19.62 -25.48
N PRO A 615 27.73 -19.53 -24.14
CA PRO A 615 28.72 -20.28 -23.36
C PRO A 615 28.43 -21.80 -23.24
N ALA A 616 27.27 -22.30 -23.66
CA ALA A 616 26.89 -23.71 -23.54
C ALA A 616 27.37 -24.60 -24.72
N GLY A 617 27.83 -24.01 -25.83
CA GLY A 617 28.28 -24.76 -27.01
C GLY A 617 29.60 -25.53 -26.79
N MET A 618 29.66 -26.79 -27.23
CA MET A 618 30.94 -27.51 -27.31
C MET A 618 31.85 -26.87 -28.37
N PRO A 619 33.16 -26.70 -28.11
CA PRO A 619 34.07 -26.12 -29.08
C PRO A 619 34.47 -27.14 -30.16
N ASP A 620 34.10 -26.87 -31.41
CA ASP A 620 34.68 -27.55 -32.56
C ASP A 620 36.14 -27.10 -32.79
N ALA A 621 37.01 -28.09 -33.01
CA ALA A 621 38.45 -28.02 -33.27
C ALA A 621 39.38 -27.56 -32.11
N PRO A 622 40.58 -28.18 -31.95
CA PRO A 622 41.58 -27.79 -30.96
C PRO A 622 42.46 -26.61 -31.41
N PRO A 623 43.04 -25.83 -30.47
CA PRO A 623 43.85 -24.66 -30.79
C PRO A 623 45.23 -25.02 -31.39
N VAL A 624 45.68 -24.21 -32.34
CA VAL A 624 47.05 -24.25 -32.92
C VAL A 624 48.03 -23.51 -32.00
N THR A 625 49.30 -23.92 -32.02
CA THR A 625 50.35 -23.45 -31.08
C THR A 625 51.11 -22.19 -31.54
N HIS A 626 51.84 -21.59 -30.57
CA HIS A 626 52.72 -20.40 -30.67
C HIS A 626 52.01 -19.03 -30.63
N ASP A 627 52.61 -17.96 -30.11
CA ASP A 627 54.04 -17.73 -29.81
C ASP A 627 54.31 -17.10 -28.42
N GLU A 628 55.58 -17.09 -27.98
CA GLU A 628 56.00 -16.72 -26.62
C GLU A 628 56.45 -15.26 -26.39
N SER A 629 56.25 -14.86 -25.14
CA SER A 629 56.68 -13.66 -24.40
C SER A 629 57.83 -12.76 -24.92
N ARG A 630 57.67 -11.46 -24.61
CA ARG A 630 58.78 -10.61 -24.15
C ARG A 630 58.40 -9.84 -22.89
N ARG A 631 59.24 -9.94 -21.84
CA ARG A 631 59.18 -9.05 -20.67
C ARG A 631 59.97 -7.76 -20.95
N LEU A 632 59.59 -6.68 -20.26
CA LEU A 632 60.50 -5.57 -19.96
C LEU A 632 60.75 -5.52 -18.44
N ALA A 633 61.86 -4.91 -18.04
CA ALA A 633 62.39 -4.97 -16.68
C ALA A 633 61.87 -3.82 -15.78
N PRO A 634 61.83 -4.00 -14.44
CA PRO A 634 61.42 -2.94 -13.52
C PRO A 634 62.46 -1.81 -13.41
N ILE A 635 61.98 -0.58 -13.25
CA ILE A 635 62.79 0.63 -13.00
C ILE A 635 63.15 0.70 -11.50
N SER A 636 64.35 1.19 -11.18
CA SER A 636 64.87 1.21 -9.80
C SER A 636 64.52 2.49 -9.02
N PRO A 637 64.47 2.46 -7.67
CA PRO A 637 63.94 3.55 -6.85
C PRO A 637 64.93 4.70 -6.64
N SER A 638 65.30 5.40 -7.73
CA SER A 638 66.25 6.52 -7.72
C SER A 638 65.75 7.79 -8.43
N GLU A 639 64.53 7.77 -8.99
CA GLU A 639 63.94 8.90 -9.73
C GLU A 639 62.68 9.44 -9.02
N VAL A 640 62.85 9.90 -7.77
CA VAL A 640 61.82 10.61 -7.00
C VAL A 640 62.43 11.87 -6.39
N ALA A 641 62.33 13.01 -7.08
CA ALA A 641 62.51 14.34 -6.48
C ALA A 641 62.03 15.51 -7.38
N ILE A 642 61.72 16.64 -6.71
CA ILE A 642 61.63 18.03 -7.20
C ILE A 642 60.29 18.48 -7.82
N VAL A 643 59.92 19.72 -7.48
CA VAL A 643 58.61 20.38 -7.65
C VAL A 643 58.73 21.64 -8.51
N GLY A 644 57.83 21.78 -9.50
CA GLY A 644 57.29 23.07 -9.96
C GLY A 644 58.14 23.97 -10.88
N GLY A 645 57.47 24.84 -11.64
CA GLY A 645 58.07 26.04 -12.27
C GLY A 645 57.82 26.27 -13.77
N GLN A 646 56.76 27.05 -14.08
CA GLN A 646 56.56 27.97 -15.23
C GLN A 646 56.90 27.61 -16.71
N LEU A 647 56.04 28.12 -17.61
CA LEU A 647 56.20 28.19 -19.08
C LEU A 647 57.37 29.12 -19.51
N PRO A 648 57.92 28.98 -20.74
CA PRO A 648 57.48 29.90 -21.80
C PRO A 648 57.54 29.40 -23.28
N THR A 649 56.56 29.84 -24.07
CA THR A 649 56.59 30.28 -25.50
C THR A 649 57.40 29.54 -26.60
N GLY A 650 56.75 29.25 -27.74
CA GLY A 650 57.42 29.02 -29.04
C GLY A 650 56.44 28.80 -30.22
N ASN A 651 56.47 29.67 -31.24
CA ASN A 651 55.65 29.53 -32.47
C ASN A 651 56.36 28.67 -33.54
N VAL A 652 55.59 28.12 -34.50
CA VAL A 652 55.68 28.40 -35.98
C VAL A 652 54.93 27.34 -36.82
N SER A 653 54.27 27.80 -37.88
CA SER A 653 53.76 27.04 -39.03
C SER A 653 54.17 27.80 -40.32
N PRO A 654 53.97 27.31 -41.57
CA PRO A 654 53.36 26.04 -42.04
C PRO A 654 54.28 25.31 -43.06
N VAL A 655 53.73 24.38 -43.89
CA VAL A 655 53.95 24.28 -45.37
C VAL A 655 53.31 23.00 -45.98
N THR A 656 52.74 23.14 -47.18
CA THR A 656 52.37 22.08 -48.15
C THR A 656 52.72 22.60 -49.57
N PRO A 657 52.51 21.89 -50.71
CA PRO A 657 52.24 20.46 -50.97
C PRO A 657 53.24 19.83 -51.98
N ARG A 658 53.05 18.55 -52.42
CA ARG A 658 53.34 18.08 -53.81
C ARG A 658 52.85 16.63 -54.13
N LEU A 659 52.84 16.34 -55.43
CA LEU A 659 52.38 15.17 -56.21
C LEU A 659 53.39 15.00 -57.40
N PRO A 660 53.32 14.01 -58.33
CA PRO A 660 52.71 12.65 -58.34
C PRO A 660 53.58 11.52 -58.99
N ARG A 661 53.01 10.29 -59.05
CA ARG A 661 53.09 9.25 -60.13
C ARG A 661 54.39 8.48 -60.49
N ASP A 662 54.24 7.16 -60.73
CA ASP A 662 54.51 6.49 -62.03
C ASP A 662 53.96 5.03 -62.09
N GLU A 663 53.76 4.47 -63.30
CA GLU A 663 53.44 3.06 -63.62
C GLU A 663 54.43 2.54 -64.73
N PRO A 664 54.46 1.23 -65.12
CA PRO A 664 53.53 0.72 -66.17
C PRO A 664 53.21 -0.81 -66.19
N GLY A 665 52.06 -1.23 -66.76
CA GLY A 665 51.83 -2.65 -67.13
C GLY A 665 50.43 -3.03 -67.67
N ALA A 666 50.31 -3.37 -68.97
CA ALA A 666 49.04 -3.68 -69.68
C ALA A 666 48.58 -5.17 -69.54
N ARG A 667 47.41 -5.68 -70.02
CA ARG A 667 46.72 -5.39 -71.31
C ARG A 667 45.32 -6.07 -71.51
N ALA A 668 44.35 -5.34 -72.10
CA ALA A 668 43.20 -5.79 -72.95
C ALA A 668 41.98 -6.53 -72.29
N LYS A 669 40.71 -6.43 -72.78
CA LYS A 669 40.10 -5.71 -73.95
C LYS A 669 38.55 -5.58 -73.88
N ARG A 670 37.99 -4.52 -74.54
CA ARG A 670 36.57 -4.27 -74.97
C ARG A 670 35.53 -4.00 -73.86
N SER A 671 34.68 -2.94 -73.83
CA SER A 671 33.87 -2.14 -74.81
C SER A 671 32.43 -2.67 -74.98
N GLU A 672 31.34 -1.87 -75.12
CA GLU A 672 31.09 -0.43 -75.36
C GLU A 672 30.15 0.21 -74.27
N GLU A 673 30.21 1.52 -73.93
CA GLU A 673 29.35 2.68 -74.36
C GLU A 673 27.80 2.53 -74.23
N GLY A 674 26.98 3.51 -73.78
CA GLY A 674 27.21 4.84 -73.16
C GLY A 674 25.98 5.81 -73.29
N GLY A 675 25.90 6.88 -72.46
CA GLY A 675 25.26 8.18 -72.83
C GLY A 675 23.88 8.64 -72.28
N TYR A 676 23.88 9.83 -71.64
CA TYR A 676 22.91 10.96 -71.67
C TYR A 676 21.39 10.87 -71.28
N SER A 677 21.07 11.57 -70.17
CA SER A 677 20.21 12.78 -70.05
C SER A 677 18.70 12.83 -70.42
N SER A 678 17.87 13.10 -69.39
CA SER A 678 16.74 14.08 -69.32
C SER A 678 15.65 14.20 -70.43
N ALA A 679 14.37 13.95 -70.09
CA ALA A 679 13.18 14.76 -70.46
C ALA A 679 11.85 14.20 -69.85
N LEU A 680 10.74 14.94 -69.99
CA LEU A 680 9.36 14.57 -69.57
C LEU A 680 8.52 14.05 -70.81
N PRO A 681 7.16 14.01 -70.83
CA PRO A 681 6.33 12.78 -70.95
C PRO A 681 5.53 12.80 -72.31
N PRO A 682 4.24 12.38 -72.51
CA PRO A 682 3.26 11.58 -71.71
C PRO A 682 2.41 10.51 -72.51
N TRP A 683 1.36 9.98 -71.84
CA TRP A 683 0.05 9.42 -72.32
C TRP A 683 -0.11 8.00 -72.93
N ALA A 684 -0.70 7.10 -72.10
CA ALA A 684 -2.03 6.43 -72.23
C ALA A 684 -2.41 5.42 -73.35
N LYS A 685 -3.30 4.47 -72.95
CA LYS A 685 -4.07 3.42 -73.70
C LYS A 685 -3.25 2.15 -74.01
N LEU A 686 -3.74 0.91 -73.82
CA LEU A 686 -5.00 0.32 -74.33
C LEU A 686 -5.57 -0.84 -73.46
N ASN A 687 -6.90 -1.01 -73.51
CA ASN A 687 -7.68 -2.25 -73.24
C ASN A 687 -7.78 -3.07 -74.56
N PRO A 688 -8.15 -4.39 -74.64
CA PRO A 688 -9.44 -4.91 -74.12
C PRO A 688 -9.66 -6.43 -73.80
N SER A 689 -10.71 -6.69 -72.99
CA SER A 689 -11.81 -7.71 -73.08
C SER A 689 -11.63 -9.19 -73.53
N TYR A 690 -12.33 -10.12 -72.84
CA TYR A 690 -13.34 -11.12 -73.33
C TYR A 690 -13.91 -11.91 -72.10
N ALA A 691 -15.16 -11.71 -71.63
CA ALA A 691 -16.43 -12.43 -71.92
C ALA A 691 -16.43 -13.97 -71.58
N LEU A 692 -17.45 -14.59 -70.97
CA LEU A 692 -18.92 -14.65 -71.21
C LEU A 692 -19.73 -14.76 -69.88
N ARG A 693 -20.94 -14.17 -69.72
CA ARG A 693 -22.34 -14.74 -69.89
C ARG A 693 -22.71 -15.96 -69.01
N LEU A 694 -23.94 -16.20 -68.51
CA LEU A 694 -25.27 -15.54 -68.31
C LEU A 694 -26.04 -16.48 -67.30
N ASP A 695 -27.25 -16.26 -66.75
CA ASP A 695 -28.38 -15.30 -66.78
C ASP A 695 -29.04 -15.35 -65.33
N THR A 696 -30.25 -14.93 -64.91
CA THR A 696 -31.50 -14.39 -65.49
C THR A 696 -32.24 -13.48 -64.46
N ASN A 697 -33.49 -13.06 -64.73
CA ASN A 697 -34.51 -12.47 -63.82
C ASN A 697 -35.82 -13.33 -63.92
N PRO A 698 -36.97 -13.15 -63.20
CA PRO A 698 -37.70 -11.86 -63.05
C PRO A 698 -38.66 -11.62 -61.82
N THR A 699 -38.82 -10.34 -61.40
CA THR A 699 -40.10 -9.65 -60.99
C THR A 699 -40.89 -10.09 -59.71
N ILE A 700 -41.71 -9.26 -59.03
CA ILE A 700 -42.06 -7.82 -59.15
C ILE A 700 -42.40 -7.17 -57.78
N ALA A 701 -42.42 -5.83 -57.73
CA ALA A 701 -42.51 -4.98 -56.53
C ALA A 701 -43.91 -4.82 -55.88
N ILE A 702 -43.94 -4.16 -54.69
CA ILE A 702 -44.69 -2.91 -54.43
C ILE A 702 -44.13 -2.20 -53.17
N THR A 703 -44.50 -0.93 -52.95
CA THR A 703 -43.81 0.14 -52.19
C THR A 703 -44.33 0.43 -50.77
N GLU A 704 -43.45 1.01 -49.92
CA GLU A 704 -43.69 2.04 -48.84
C GLU A 704 -44.81 1.79 -47.78
N ALA A 705 -44.72 2.13 -46.49
CA ALA A 705 -44.41 3.46 -45.94
C ALA A 705 -44.38 3.51 -44.37
N ALA A 706 -43.62 4.48 -43.84
CA ALA A 706 -43.97 5.39 -42.73
C ALA A 706 -44.56 4.90 -41.37
N THR A 707 -43.67 4.80 -40.36
CA THR A 707 -43.70 5.51 -39.04
C THR A 707 -44.93 5.59 -38.11
N ARG A 708 -44.60 5.57 -36.79
CA ARG A 708 -45.09 6.42 -35.65
C ARG A 708 -46.13 5.90 -34.63
N HIS A 709 -45.59 5.71 -33.42
CA HIS A 709 -46.04 6.30 -32.13
C HIS A 709 -47.27 5.77 -31.34
N ARG A 710 -46.92 5.20 -30.17
CA ARG A 710 -47.24 5.65 -28.79
C ARG A 710 -48.50 5.12 -28.05
N THR A 711 -48.26 5.08 -26.72
CA THR A 711 -49.14 5.37 -25.57
C THR A 711 -50.01 4.29 -24.89
N THR A 712 -49.58 3.99 -23.65
CA THR A 712 -50.35 3.87 -22.38
C THR A 712 -51.17 2.63 -22.00
N ALA A 713 -50.75 2.05 -20.85
CA ALA A 713 -51.60 1.61 -19.71
C ALA A 713 -52.42 0.30 -19.90
N PHE A 714 -52.94 -0.40 -18.87
CA PHE A 714 -52.92 -0.23 -17.41
C PHE A 714 -53.24 -1.57 -16.69
N LEU A 715 -52.85 -1.71 -15.41
CA LEU A 715 -53.29 -2.74 -14.42
C LEU A 715 -52.88 -4.23 -14.71
N HIS A 716 -52.54 -5.15 -13.77
CA HIS A 716 -52.73 -5.32 -12.31
C HIS A 716 -53.99 -6.12 -11.88
N ARG A 717 -53.85 -7.44 -11.57
CA ARG A 717 -54.49 -8.12 -10.38
C ARG A 717 -54.20 -9.63 -10.16
N HIS A 718 -54.37 -10.03 -8.89
CA HIS A 718 -54.37 -11.36 -8.23
C HIS A 718 -55.12 -12.50 -8.97
N PHE A 719 -54.91 -13.80 -8.70
CA PHE A 719 -55.19 -14.61 -7.47
C PHE A 719 -54.24 -15.84 -7.45
N VAL A 720 -53.64 -16.37 -6.35
CA VAL A 720 -54.12 -16.83 -5.03
C VAL A 720 -54.71 -18.27 -5.00
N ASN A 721 -54.00 -19.16 -4.26
CA ASN A 721 -54.40 -20.42 -3.56
C ASN A 721 -54.32 -21.85 -4.20
N ARG A 722 -53.76 -22.77 -3.36
CA ARG A 722 -53.92 -24.26 -3.24
C ARG A 722 -53.15 -25.18 -4.24
N PHE A 723 -52.16 -26.01 -3.87
CA PHE A 723 -52.12 -27.22 -2.97
C PHE A 723 -53.23 -28.28 -3.25
N PRO A 724 -53.05 -29.61 -3.06
CA PRO A 724 -51.86 -30.39 -2.60
C PRO A 724 -51.62 -31.83 -3.21
N ILE A 725 -50.59 -32.54 -2.68
CA ILE A 725 -50.48 -34.02 -2.44
C ILE A 725 -50.12 -35.03 -3.59
N ALA A 726 -48.89 -35.59 -3.47
CA ALA A 726 -48.44 -37.01 -3.54
C ALA A 726 -48.78 -37.93 -4.78
N SER A 727 -48.15 -39.10 -5.02
CA SER A 727 -47.42 -40.04 -4.14
C SER A 727 -46.61 -41.15 -4.87
N TYR A 728 -45.68 -41.81 -4.14
CA TYR A 728 -45.19 -43.23 -4.31
C TYR A 728 -44.27 -43.59 -5.50
N PHE A 729 -43.40 -44.63 -5.47
CA PHE A 729 -43.10 -45.73 -4.50
C PHE A 729 -41.57 -46.15 -4.59
N PRO A 730 -41.01 -47.18 -3.90
CA PRO A 730 -39.59 -47.20 -3.48
C PRO A 730 -38.80 -48.51 -3.76
N LYS A 731 -37.54 -48.60 -3.28
CA LYS A 731 -37.01 -49.72 -2.45
C LYS A 731 -35.49 -49.65 -2.23
N LEU A 732 -35.06 -49.61 -0.96
CA LEU A 732 -34.27 -50.68 -0.31
C LEU A 732 -34.08 -50.32 1.19
N LYS A 733 -33.84 -51.32 2.04
CA LYS A 733 -33.66 -51.18 3.49
C LYS A 733 -32.93 -52.42 4.07
N GLU A 734 -32.52 -52.31 5.33
CA GLU A 734 -31.69 -53.26 6.11
C GLU A 734 -30.19 -53.22 5.78
N LEU A 735 -29.23 -53.28 6.72
CA LEU A 735 -29.18 -53.15 8.21
C LEU A 735 -27.68 -52.89 8.57
N ALA A 736 -27.22 -52.28 9.68
CA ALA A 736 -27.83 -51.77 10.90
C ALA A 736 -26.92 -50.71 11.61
N LEU A 737 -27.29 -50.28 12.82
CA LEU A 737 -26.40 -49.87 13.93
C LEU A 737 -25.39 -48.70 13.74
N VAL A 738 -25.89 -47.46 13.70
CA VAL A 738 -25.39 -46.37 14.58
C VAL A 738 -26.61 -45.52 15.02
N THR A 739 -26.63 -45.05 16.28
CA THR A 739 -27.67 -44.12 16.78
C THR A 739 -27.46 -42.70 16.27
N PRO A 740 -28.51 -41.95 15.88
CA PRO A 740 -28.36 -40.54 15.52
C PRO A 740 -27.98 -39.71 16.76
N ARG A 741 -26.75 -39.17 16.78
CA ARG A 741 -26.42 -38.07 17.70
C ARG A 741 -27.13 -36.81 17.21
N SER A 742 -27.70 -36.07 18.15
CA SER A 742 -28.29 -34.75 17.91
C SER A 742 -27.25 -33.77 17.36
N TYR A 743 -27.64 -32.97 16.37
CA TYR A 743 -26.95 -31.72 16.05
C TYR A 743 -26.76 -30.89 17.33
N PRO A 744 -25.55 -30.40 17.64
CA PRO A 744 -25.38 -29.38 18.65
C PRO A 744 -26.12 -28.11 18.22
N ALA A 745 -27.00 -27.59 19.08
CA ALA A 745 -27.53 -26.24 18.91
C ALA A 745 -26.41 -25.21 19.14
N ALA A 746 -26.70 -23.93 18.85
CA ALA A 746 -25.74 -22.81 18.88
C ALA A 746 -25.12 -22.46 20.27
N SER A 747 -25.21 -23.34 21.27
CA SER A 747 -24.49 -23.24 22.54
C SER A 747 -23.02 -23.65 22.44
N ALA A 748 -22.60 -24.38 21.40
CA ALA A 748 -21.24 -24.93 21.29
C ALA A 748 -20.14 -23.84 21.22
N ILE A 749 -20.42 -22.70 20.56
CA ILE A 749 -19.46 -21.60 20.36
C ILE A 749 -19.17 -20.85 21.69
N MET A 750 -19.97 -21.03 22.73
CA MET A 750 -19.70 -20.48 24.07
C MET A 750 -18.82 -21.40 24.94
N GLY A 751 -18.28 -22.51 24.41
CA GLY A 751 -17.37 -23.40 25.13
C GLY A 751 -15.96 -22.82 25.31
N ASP A 752 -15.34 -22.35 24.23
CA ASP A 752 -13.88 -22.11 24.18
C ASP A 752 -13.41 -20.82 24.88
N LEU A 753 -14.36 -19.91 25.16
CA LEU A 753 -14.13 -18.67 25.90
C LEU A 753 -14.44 -18.79 27.41
N ALA A 754 -14.59 -20.01 27.93
CA ALA A 754 -14.70 -20.23 29.37
C ALA A 754 -13.55 -19.53 30.13
N ASN A 755 -13.93 -18.74 31.14
CA ASN A 755 -13.03 -17.94 31.98
C ASN A 755 -12.21 -16.87 31.21
N ARG A 756 -12.74 -16.34 30.10
CA ARG A 756 -12.15 -15.20 29.36
C ARG A 756 -13.17 -14.09 29.09
N LYS A 757 -12.66 -12.87 28.90
CA LYS A 757 -13.42 -11.65 28.55
C LYS A 757 -12.94 -11.10 27.21
N VAL A 758 -13.86 -10.60 26.40
CA VAL A 758 -13.57 -9.94 25.11
C VAL A 758 -13.79 -8.44 25.26
N PHE A 759 -12.76 -7.66 25.02
CA PHE A 759 -12.81 -6.20 24.91
C PHE A 759 -12.67 -5.80 23.43
N LYS A 760 -13.09 -4.58 23.07
CA LYS A 760 -12.72 -3.94 21.80
C LYS A 760 -11.69 -2.85 22.06
N VAL A 761 -10.57 -2.91 21.35
CA VAL A 761 -9.39 -2.06 21.53
C VAL A 761 -8.79 -1.79 20.14
N PHE A 762 -8.52 -0.53 19.79
CA PHE A 762 -8.10 -0.12 18.43
C PHE A 762 -8.91 -0.81 17.30
N ASN A 763 -10.24 -0.88 17.46
CA ASN A 763 -11.21 -1.60 16.61
C ASN A 763 -11.01 -3.13 16.46
N GLN A 764 -10.06 -3.75 17.15
CA GLN A 764 -9.85 -5.21 17.16
C GLN A 764 -10.47 -5.90 18.38
N GLU A 765 -10.66 -7.23 18.30
CA GLU A 765 -10.89 -8.06 19.47
C GLU A 765 -9.64 -8.12 20.36
N PHE A 766 -9.83 -7.94 21.67
CA PHE A 766 -8.78 -8.06 22.67
C PHE A 766 -9.26 -9.02 23.77
N ILE A 767 -8.82 -10.28 23.70
CA ILE A 767 -9.35 -11.39 24.49
C ILE A 767 -8.40 -11.72 25.64
N VAL A 768 -8.86 -11.58 26.87
CA VAL A 768 -8.04 -11.74 28.09
C VAL A 768 -8.66 -12.72 29.08
N ASP A 769 -7.81 -13.29 29.94
CA ASP A 769 -8.22 -14.09 31.11
C ASP A 769 -9.16 -13.28 32.02
N GLU A 770 -10.27 -13.88 32.48
CA GLU A 770 -11.35 -13.20 33.21
C GLU A 770 -10.89 -12.43 34.45
N ARG A 771 -9.75 -12.84 35.04
CA ARG A 771 -9.18 -12.19 36.21
C ARG A 771 -8.75 -10.76 35.91
N TYR A 772 -8.50 -10.40 34.66
CA TYR A 772 -8.14 -9.04 34.27
C TYR A 772 -9.34 -8.23 33.77
N ASN A 773 -9.24 -6.90 33.87
CA ASN A 773 -10.14 -5.94 33.25
C ASN A 773 -9.31 -4.88 32.53
N VAL A 774 -9.49 -4.72 31.22
CA VAL A 774 -8.78 -3.69 30.43
C VAL A 774 -9.26 -2.30 30.87
N THR A 775 -8.32 -1.36 31.03
CA THR A 775 -8.58 -0.03 31.61
C THR A 775 -8.20 1.13 30.68
N LYS A 776 -7.07 1.03 29.98
CA LYS A 776 -6.55 2.10 29.10
C LYS A 776 -5.77 1.49 27.93
N GLU A 777 -5.98 2.02 26.72
CA GLU A 777 -5.14 1.74 25.57
C GLU A 777 -3.79 2.47 25.75
N LEU A 778 -2.65 1.76 25.67
CA LEU A 778 -1.32 2.36 25.89
C LEU A 778 -0.60 2.68 24.57
N GLY A 779 -0.71 1.79 23.58
CA GLY A 779 -0.12 2.03 22.27
C GLY A 779 -0.40 0.91 21.26
N GLN A 780 -0.23 1.25 19.99
CA GLN A 780 -0.31 0.34 18.86
C GLN A 780 0.96 0.52 18.01
N GLY A 781 1.58 -0.59 17.61
CA GLY A 781 2.76 -0.59 16.75
C GLY A 781 2.72 -1.73 15.73
N ALA A 782 3.71 -1.77 14.83
CA ALA A 782 3.77 -2.73 13.72
C ALA A 782 3.78 -4.22 14.12
N TYR A 783 3.95 -4.53 15.41
CA TYR A 783 4.06 -5.89 15.95
C TYR A 783 2.96 -6.24 16.97
N GLY A 784 2.06 -5.31 17.30
CA GLY A 784 0.99 -5.57 18.28
C GLY A 784 0.34 -4.35 18.91
N ILE A 785 -0.55 -4.63 19.85
CA ILE A 785 -1.34 -3.68 20.64
C ILE A 785 -1.03 -3.86 22.12
N VAL A 786 -0.81 -2.77 22.86
CA VAL A 786 -0.54 -2.79 24.31
C VAL A 786 -1.63 -2.04 25.06
N CYS A 787 -2.16 -2.67 26.12
CA CYS A 787 -3.17 -2.08 27.01
C CYS A 787 -2.77 -2.19 28.47
N ALA A 788 -3.13 -1.19 29.27
CA ALA A 788 -3.17 -1.34 30.73
C ALA A 788 -4.44 -2.11 31.12
N ALA A 789 -4.30 -3.03 32.07
CA ALA A 789 -5.39 -3.74 32.71
C ALA A 789 -5.16 -3.84 34.22
N THR A 790 -6.21 -4.16 34.96
CA THR A 790 -6.13 -4.42 36.40
C THR A 790 -6.57 -5.85 36.69
N ASN A 791 -5.82 -6.56 37.54
CA ASN A 791 -6.22 -7.86 38.07
C ASN A 791 -7.31 -7.66 39.14
N ASN A 792 -8.54 -8.07 38.83
CA ASN A 792 -9.71 -7.94 39.70
C ASN A 792 -9.60 -8.74 41.01
N GLN A 793 -8.64 -9.67 41.13
CA GLN A 793 -8.43 -10.47 42.34
C GLN A 793 -7.36 -9.88 43.28
N THR A 794 -6.35 -9.17 42.75
CA THR A 794 -5.23 -8.61 43.54
C THR A 794 -5.21 -7.09 43.59
N GLY A 795 -5.94 -6.39 42.70
CA GLY A 795 -5.86 -4.94 42.50
C GLY A 795 -4.62 -4.49 41.70
N GLU A 796 -3.76 -5.43 41.29
CA GLU A 796 -2.47 -5.20 40.64
C GLU A 796 -2.63 -4.74 39.19
N GLY A 797 -1.85 -3.75 38.78
CA GLY A 797 -1.78 -3.27 37.40
C GLY A 797 -0.91 -4.18 36.53
N VAL A 798 -1.34 -4.43 35.29
CA VAL A 798 -0.61 -5.25 34.32
C VAL A 798 -0.67 -4.60 32.93
N ALA A 799 0.43 -4.65 32.18
CA ALA A 799 0.43 -4.38 30.75
C ALA A 799 0.08 -5.68 30.01
N ILE A 800 -0.84 -5.63 29.05
CA ILE A 800 -1.18 -6.77 28.20
C ILE A 800 -0.77 -6.41 26.77
N LYS A 801 0.25 -7.09 26.25
CA LYS A 801 0.76 -6.95 24.88
C LYS A 801 0.18 -8.07 24.02
N LYS A 802 -0.77 -7.71 23.15
CA LYS A 802 -1.29 -8.58 22.10
C LYS A 802 -0.36 -8.51 20.89
N VAL A 803 0.47 -9.53 20.70
CA VAL A 803 1.26 -9.73 19.48
C VAL A 803 0.32 -10.22 18.38
N THR A 804 0.23 -9.47 17.28
CA THR A 804 -0.73 -9.70 16.17
C THR A 804 -0.04 -10.26 14.93
N ASN A 805 -0.77 -11.02 14.11
CA ASN A 805 -0.33 -11.51 12.80
C ASN A 805 0.96 -12.35 12.85
N VAL A 806 1.12 -13.14 13.93
CA VAL A 806 2.34 -13.87 14.29
C VAL A 806 2.84 -14.76 13.14
N PHE A 807 1.95 -15.43 12.42
CA PHE A 807 2.27 -16.39 11.37
C PHE A 807 2.15 -15.82 9.95
N SER A 808 1.78 -14.54 9.79
CA SER A 808 1.56 -13.92 8.48
C SER A 808 2.85 -13.69 7.68
N LYS A 809 4.02 -13.59 8.34
CA LYS A 809 5.35 -13.63 7.70
C LYS A 809 6.32 -14.42 8.60
N LYS A 810 7.15 -15.29 8.03
CA LYS A 810 8.18 -16.11 8.71
C LYS A 810 9.02 -15.33 9.74
N ILE A 811 9.41 -14.10 9.39
CA ILE A 811 10.20 -13.21 10.25
C ILE A 811 9.44 -12.73 11.50
N LEU A 812 8.10 -12.60 11.43
CA LEU A 812 7.25 -12.25 12.56
C LEU A 812 7.11 -13.45 13.53
N ALA A 813 7.00 -14.67 13.00
CA ALA A 813 6.98 -15.89 13.81
C ALA A 813 8.31 -16.07 14.57
N LYS A 814 9.46 -15.87 13.89
CA LYS A 814 10.78 -15.84 14.54
C LYS A 814 10.89 -14.72 15.58
N ARG A 815 10.37 -13.52 15.31
CA ARG A 815 10.34 -12.39 16.26
C ARG A 815 9.56 -12.72 17.53
N ALA A 816 8.34 -13.23 17.39
CA ALA A 816 7.49 -13.58 18.52
C ALA A 816 8.09 -14.71 19.36
N LEU A 817 8.59 -15.78 18.72
CA LEU A 817 9.24 -16.90 19.42
C LEU A 817 10.52 -16.47 20.16
N ARG A 818 11.32 -15.59 19.56
CA ARG A 818 12.51 -14.98 20.19
C ARG A 818 12.15 -14.15 21.41
N GLU A 819 11.18 -13.23 21.28
CA GLU A 819 10.74 -12.37 22.37
C GLU A 819 10.19 -13.19 23.55
N ILE A 820 9.33 -14.18 23.27
CA ILE A 820 8.80 -15.12 24.27
C ILE A 820 9.92 -15.88 25.01
N LYS A 821 10.93 -16.39 24.29
CA LYS A 821 12.03 -17.13 24.92
C LYS A 821 12.97 -16.21 25.73
N LEU A 822 13.31 -15.03 25.23
CA LEU A 822 14.21 -14.09 25.92
C LEU A 822 13.57 -13.52 27.19
N LEU A 823 12.29 -13.11 27.15
CA LEU A 823 11.56 -12.65 28.34
C LEU A 823 11.45 -13.75 29.40
N GLN A 824 11.24 -15.01 29.00
CA GLN A 824 11.27 -16.16 29.92
C GLN A 824 12.66 -16.40 30.54
N HIS A 825 13.74 -16.23 29.77
CA HIS A 825 15.12 -16.42 30.25
C HIS A 825 15.51 -15.36 31.27
N PHE A 826 15.33 -14.08 30.92
CA PHE A 826 15.76 -12.97 31.76
C PHE A 826 14.97 -12.83 33.07
N ARG A 827 13.71 -13.27 33.10
CA ARG A 827 12.86 -13.37 34.31
C ARG A 827 13.50 -14.17 35.47
N GLY A 828 14.39 -15.11 35.16
CA GLY A 828 15.11 -15.91 36.15
C GLY A 828 14.26 -17.02 36.83
N LYS A 829 14.96 -17.99 37.42
CA LYS A 829 14.35 -19.16 38.08
C LYS A 829 13.96 -18.86 39.54
N SER A 830 12.93 -18.05 39.76
CA SER A 830 12.31 -17.95 41.09
C SER A 830 10.81 -17.66 41.06
N ARG A 831 10.00 -18.72 41.24
CA ARG A 831 8.66 -18.63 41.85
C ARG A 831 8.19 -19.95 42.48
N SER A 832 9.06 -20.59 43.27
CA SER A 832 8.56 -21.45 44.36
C SER A 832 7.94 -20.54 45.44
N HIS A 833 6.77 -20.90 45.96
CA HIS A 833 5.98 -20.03 46.83
C HIS A 833 6.68 -19.66 48.16
N PRO A 834 6.40 -18.46 48.72
CA PRO A 834 6.72 -18.15 50.10
C PRO A 834 5.75 -18.87 51.04
N SER A 835 6.09 -20.09 51.44
CA SER A 835 5.47 -20.80 52.57
C SER A 835 6.54 -21.44 53.45
N ALA A 836 6.33 -21.38 54.76
CA ALA A 836 7.40 -21.57 55.74
C ALA A 836 7.89 -23.02 55.86
N LEU A 837 9.19 -23.27 55.64
CA LEU A 837 10.17 -23.63 56.69
C LEU A 837 11.59 -23.79 56.09
N PRO A 838 12.66 -23.20 56.66
CA PRO A 838 14.02 -23.39 56.14
C PRO A 838 14.61 -24.75 56.58
N ARG A 839 15.00 -25.60 55.62
CA ARG A 839 15.90 -26.74 55.88
C ARG A 839 17.20 -26.66 55.06
N LEU A 840 18.19 -26.10 55.74
CA LEU A 840 19.64 -26.25 55.59
C LEU A 840 20.16 -27.27 54.56
N THR A 841 20.62 -26.80 53.39
CA THR A 841 21.79 -27.37 52.67
C THR A 841 22.43 -26.32 51.76
N SER A 842 23.77 -26.34 51.65
CA SER A 842 24.59 -25.70 50.59
C SER A 842 24.32 -24.23 50.24
N GLY A 843 24.64 -23.31 51.16
CA GLY A 843 25.80 -22.41 50.97
C GLY A 843 25.93 -21.52 49.72
N ARG A 844 24.86 -21.16 49.01
CA ARG A 844 24.87 -20.01 48.07
C ARG A 844 24.05 -18.84 48.63
N PRO A 845 24.49 -17.58 48.47
CA PRO A 845 23.65 -16.43 48.76
C PRO A 845 22.45 -16.42 47.80
N PRO A 846 21.29 -15.88 48.21
CA PRO A 846 20.16 -15.68 47.30
C PRO A 846 20.57 -14.70 46.20
N GLN A 847 20.40 -15.10 44.94
CA GLN A 847 20.59 -14.18 43.81
C GLN A 847 19.55 -13.06 43.92
N ARG A 848 20.01 -11.81 44.04
CA ARG A 848 19.13 -10.64 44.03
C ARG A 848 18.44 -10.53 42.68
N LYS A 849 17.15 -10.19 42.72
CA LYS A 849 16.30 -10.06 41.53
C LYS A 849 16.64 -8.73 40.83
N ILE A 850 17.11 -8.78 39.60
CA ILE A 850 17.23 -7.60 38.74
C ILE A 850 15.83 -7.14 38.35
N HIS A 851 15.52 -5.86 38.54
CA HIS A 851 14.21 -5.26 38.26
C HIS A 851 14.17 -4.44 36.95
N LEU A 852 15.28 -4.48 36.18
CA LEU A 852 15.61 -3.59 35.05
C LEU A 852 15.22 -4.14 33.67
N ILE A 853 14.54 -5.28 33.62
CA ILE A 853 13.97 -5.88 32.41
C ILE A 853 12.49 -6.15 32.71
N THR A 854 11.61 -5.82 31.77
CA THR A 854 10.15 -5.94 31.95
C THR A 854 9.75 -7.36 32.36
N CYS A 855 9.15 -7.52 33.55
CA CYS A 855 8.80 -8.84 34.06
C CYS A 855 7.58 -9.44 33.35
N LEU A 856 7.76 -10.57 32.66
CA LEU A 856 6.66 -11.39 32.15
C LEU A 856 5.97 -12.14 33.31
N TYR A 857 4.69 -11.91 33.52
CA TYR A 857 3.90 -12.54 34.58
C TYR A 857 3.17 -13.81 34.11
N ASP A 858 2.49 -13.74 32.96
CA ASP A 858 1.67 -14.80 32.37
C ASP A 858 1.69 -14.68 30.83
N MET A 859 1.20 -15.69 30.11
CA MET A 859 0.98 -15.64 28.64
C MET A 859 -0.33 -16.34 28.31
N ASP A 860 -1.06 -15.96 27.26
CA ASP A 860 -2.26 -16.69 26.79
C ASP A 860 -2.36 -16.77 25.27
N ILE A 861 -2.93 -17.88 24.80
CA ILE A 861 -3.42 -18.09 23.44
C ILE A 861 -4.91 -18.41 23.57
N PRO A 862 -5.83 -17.44 23.34
CA PRO A 862 -7.25 -17.63 23.59
C PRO A 862 -7.94 -18.68 22.71
N ARG A 863 -7.48 -18.85 21.47
CA ARG A 863 -8.05 -19.74 20.44
C ARG A 863 -6.98 -20.69 19.89
N PRO A 864 -6.51 -21.70 20.66
CA PRO A 864 -5.29 -22.46 20.35
C PRO A 864 -5.35 -23.24 19.04
N ASP A 865 -6.52 -23.77 18.64
CA ASP A 865 -6.65 -24.62 17.46
C ASP A 865 -6.30 -23.88 16.15
N ASN A 866 -6.58 -22.57 16.07
CA ASN A 866 -6.11 -21.75 14.96
C ASN A 866 -5.74 -20.31 15.36
N PHE A 867 -4.80 -20.15 16.30
CA PHE A 867 -4.30 -18.83 16.66
C PHE A 867 -3.40 -18.20 15.57
N ASN A 868 -3.48 -16.87 15.47
CA ASN A 868 -2.52 -15.99 14.80
C ASN A 868 -2.14 -14.77 15.69
N GLU A 869 -2.43 -14.89 16.99
CA GLU A 869 -2.31 -13.85 18.00
C GLU A 869 -1.87 -14.47 19.34
N CYS A 870 -0.97 -13.79 20.07
CA CYS A 870 -0.47 -14.23 21.37
C CYS A 870 -0.49 -13.06 22.36
N TYR A 871 -0.90 -13.31 23.60
CA TYR A 871 -1.06 -12.27 24.63
C TYR A 871 0.01 -12.46 25.71
N LEU A 872 0.90 -11.48 25.85
CA LEU A 872 1.90 -11.42 26.91
C LEU A 872 1.36 -10.53 28.04
N TYR A 873 1.45 -11.00 29.29
CA TYR A 873 1.02 -10.25 30.47
C TYR A 873 2.29 -9.82 31.22
N GLU A 874 2.54 -8.52 31.24
CA GLU A 874 3.82 -7.89 31.55
C GLU A 874 3.66 -6.82 32.66
N GLU A 875 4.76 -6.49 33.33
CA GLU A 875 4.86 -5.43 34.33
C GLU A 875 4.36 -4.08 33.79
N LEU A 876 3.37 -3.48 34.46
CA LEU A 876 2.79 -2.20 34.03
C LEU A 876 3.72 -1.03 34.34
N MET A 877 4.18 -0.36 33.30
CA MET A 877 4.92 0.91 33.36
C MET A 877 4.04 2.04 32.84
N GLU A 878 4.32 3.28 33.25
CA GLU A 878 3.41 4.41 32.98
C GLU A 878 3.63 5.03 31.60
N CYS A 879 4.88 5.09 31.15
CA CYS A 879 5.29 5.67 29.87
C CYS A 879 6.63 5.10 29.37
N ASP A 880 7.02 5.46 28.15
CA ASP A 880 8.38 5.27 27.63
C ASP A 880 9.27 6.50 27.87
N LEU A 881 10.60 6.31 27.88
CA LEU A 881 11.57 7.39 28.06
C LEU A 881 11.50 8.43 26.92
N ALA A 882 11.07 8.04 25.72
CA ALA A 882 10.86 9.01 24.63
C ALA A 882 9.67 9.93 24.91
N ALA A 883 8.61 9.47 25.59
CA ALA A 883 7.50 10.30 26.04
C ALA A 883 7.95 11.29 27.13
N ILE A 884 8.78 10.84 28.06
CA ILE A 884 9.44 11.70 29.05
C ILE A 884 10.25 12.81 28.36
N ILE A 885 11.09 12.47 27.38
CA ILE A 885 11.92 13.46 26.67
C ILE A 885 11.04 14.41 25.82
N ARG A 886 10.05 13.89 25.08
CA ARG A 886 9.09 14.70 24.30
C ARG A 886 8.25 15.66 25.16
N SER A 887 7.98 15.31 26.42
CA SER A 887 7.16 16.16 27.32
C SER A 887 7.82 17.51 27.65
N GLY A 888 9.15 17.61 27.51
CA GLY A 888 9.92 18.78 27.95
C GLY A 888 9.94 18.96 29.48
N GLN A 889 9.56 17.94 30.26
CA GLN A 889 9.62 18.03 31.72
C GLN A 889 11.07 18.26 32.20
N PRO A 890 11.28 19.04 33.28
CA PRO A 890 12.62 19.42 33.73
C PRO A 890 13.37 18.21 34.33
N LEU A 891 14.15 17.53 33.48
CA LEU A 891 15.09 16.50 33.91
C LEU A 891 16.36 17.12 34.47
N THR A 892 16.96 16.46 35.46
CA THR A 892 18.21 16.87 36.11
C THR A 892 19.36 15.94 35.73
N ASP A 893 20.60 16.37 35.97
CA ASP A 893 21.79 15.52 35.79
C ASP A 893 21.66 14.21 36.58
N ALA A 894 21.07 14.24 37.79
CA ALA A 894 20.80 13.05 38.58
C ALA A 894 19.77 12.10 37.94
N HIS A 895 18.77 12.62 37.22
CA HIS A 895 17.85 11.78 36.44
C HIS A 895 18.58 11.13 35.25
N PHE A 896 19.46 11.88 34.57
CA PHE A 896 20.28 11.35 33.48
C PHE A 896 21.25 10.25 33.97
N GLN A 897 21.94 10.47 35.09
CA GLN A 897 22.79 9.46 35.73
C GLN A 897 21.99 8.20 36.08
N SER A 898 20.84 8.35 36.75
CA SER A 898 19.98 7.22 37.15
C SER A 898 19.49 6.41 35.95
N PHE A 899 18.99 7.06 34.88
CA PHE A 899 18.54 6.34 33.70
C PHE A 899 19.69 5.62 32.98
N ILE A 900 20.85 6.26 32.79
CA ILE A 900 22.00 5.61 32.14
C ILE A 900 22.56 4.46 32.99
N TYR A 901 22.64 4.62 34.32
CA TYR A 901 23.02 3.54 35.24
C TYR A 901 22.07 2.33 35.11
N GLN A 902 20.76 2.57 35.17
CA GLN A 902 19.75 1.50 35.05
C GLN A 902 19.79 0.79 33.68
N ILE A 903 20.00 1.54 32.59
CA ILE A 903 20.17 0.96 31.24
C ILE A 903 21.42 0.07 31.20
N LEU A 904 22.56 0.55 31.70
CA LEU A 904 23.82 -0.21 31.69
C LEU A 904 23.75 -1.45 32.59
N CYS A 905 23.15 -1.37 33.77
CA CYS A 905 22.94 -2.52 34.66
C CYS A 905 22.04 -3.59 34.02
N GLY A 906 20.97 -3.19 33.33
CA GLY A 906 20.15 -4.12 32.54
C GLY A 906 20.95 -4.73 31.36
N LEU A 907 21.75 -3.91 30.69
CA LEU A 907 22.55 -4.33 29.54
C LEU A 907 23.68 -5.30 29.93
N LYS A 908 24.33 -5.11 31.09
CA LYS A 908 25.34 -6.01 31.68
C LYS A 908 24.80 -7.44 31.83
N TYR A 909 23.53 -7.58 32.24
CA TYR A 909 22.85 -8.86 32.36
C TYR A 909 22.51 -9.48 30.99
N ILE A 910 22.00 -8.68 30.05
CA ILE A 910 21.69 -9.12 28.68
C ILE A 910 22.97 -9.61 27.96
N HIS A 911 24.04 -8.82 28.03
CA HIS A 911 25.33 -9.10 27.41
C HIS A 911 26.06 -10.29 28.03
N SER A 912 25.96 -10.51 29.34
CA SER A 912 26.52 -11.70 29.99
C SER A 912 25.72 -12.99 29.70
N ALA A 913 24.52 -12.88 29.14
CA ALA A 913 23.80 -14.02 28.55
C ALA A 913 24.21 -14.32 27.09
N ASN A 914 25.20 -13.60 26.53
CA ASN A 914 25.56 -13.58 25.09
C ASN A 914 24.41 -13.18 24.17
N VAL A 915 23.56 -12.25 24.63
CA VAL A 915 22.50 -11.61 23.83
C VAL A 915 22.91 -10.17 23.50
N LEU A 916 22.60 -9.71 22.29
CA LEU A 916 22.69 -8.32 21.85
C LEU A 916 21.27 -7.78 21.64
N HIS A 917 20.97 -6.56 22.07
CA HIS A 917 19.61 -6.00 22.01
C HIS A 917 19.24 -5.46 20.63
N ARG A 918 20.20 -4.79 19.95
CA ARG A 918 20.14 -4.26 18.57
C ARG A 918 19.12 -3.14 18.28
N ASP A 919 18.10 -2.94 19.11
CA ASP A 919 17.11 -1.85 19.01
C ASP A 919 16.92 -1.12 20.35
N LEU A 920 18.02 -0.70 20.99
CA LEU A 920 17.95 0.20 22.15
C LEU A 920 17.64 1.64 21.68
N LYS A 921 16.58 2.23 22.23
CA LYS A 921 16.12 3.59 21.97
C LYS A 921 15.17 4.04 23.10
N PRO A 922 14.94 5.34 23.33
CA PRO A 922 14.08 5.79 24.43
C PRO A 922 12.64 5.24 24.38
N GLY A 923 12.14 4.83 23.21
CA GLY A 923 10.83 4.17 23.06
C GLY A 923 10.78 2.70 23.52
N ASN A 924 11.93 2.03 23.67
CA ASN A 924 12.04 0.65 24.16
C ASN A 924 12.55 0.59 25.62
N LEU A 925 12.49 1.73 26.33
CA LEU A 925 12.89 1.91 27.71
C LEU A 925 11.70 2.45 28.49
N LEU A 926 11.06 1.59 29.27
CA LEU A 926 9.84 1.91 30.01
C LEU A 926 10.17 2.53 31.38
N VAL A 927 9.38 3.51 31.82
CA VAL A 927 9.62 4.29 33.04
C VAL A 927 8.31 4.46 33.85
N ASN A 928 8.42 4.53 35.18
CA ASN A 928 7.33 4.81 36.12
C ASN A 928 7.59 6.09 36.94
N ALA A 929 6.60 6.55 37.73
CA ALA A 929 6.70 7.73 38.58
C ALA A 929 7.91 7.74 39.54
N ASP A 930 8.32 6.57 40.02
CA ASP A 930 9.48 6.39 40.90
C ASP A 930 10.84 6.46 40.16
N CYS A 931 10.81 6.72 38.85
CA CYS A 931 11.95 6.75 37.93
C CYS A 931 12.72 5.42 37.81
N GLU A 932 12.08 4.28 38.11
CA GLU A 932 12.60 2.98 37.72
C GLU A 932 12.51 2.82 36.20
N LEU A 933 13.55 2.26 35.58
CA LEU A 933 13.66 2.05 34.14
C LEU A 933 13.79 0.56 33.81
N LYS A 934 13.04 0.11 32.79
CA LYS A 934 13.00 -1.30 32.35
C LYS A 934 13.17 -1.42 30.84
N ILE A 935 14.06 -2.32 30.40
CA ILE A 935 14.29 -2.63 28.98
C ILE A 935 13.19 -3.56 28.45
N CYS A 936 12.66 -3.27 27.24
CA CYS A 936 11.63 -4.08 26.57
C CYS A 936 11.87 -4.26 25.05
N ASP A 937 11.04 -5.09 24.42
CA ASP A 937 11.06 -5.44 22.98
C ASP A 937 12.36 -6.12 22.49
N PHE A 938 12.58 -7.33 23.01
CA PHE A 938 13.66 -8.23 22.59
C PHE A 938 13.44 -8.85 21.20
N GLY A 939 12.44 -8.39 20.44
CA GLY A 939 12.05 -8.99 19.16
C GLY A 939 13.14 -8.92 18.07
N LEU A 940 14.07 -7.96 18.16
CA LEU A 940 15.17 -7.76 17.21
C LEU A 940 16.54 -8.26 17.71
N ALA A 941 16.61 -8.74 18.95
CA ALA A 941 17.84 -9.24 19.57
C ALA A 941 18.48 -10.39 18.79
N ARG A 942 19.76 -10.69 19.04
CA ARG A 942 20.48 -11.87 18.50
C ARG A 942 21.54 -12.39 19.46
N GLY A 943 22.03 -13.59 19.17
CA GLY A 943 23.20 -14.16 19.81
C GLY A 943 24.48 -13.44 19.41
N PHE A 944 25.44 -13.50 20.32
CA PHE A 944 26.83 -13.16 20.09
C PHE A 944 27.68 -14.41 20.33
N SER A 945 28.33 -14.91 19.27
CA SER A 945 29.40 -15.90 19.41
C SER A 945 30.76 -15.21 19.38
N MET A 946 31.82 -15.90 19.82
CA MET A 946 33.18 -15.43 19.59
C MET A 946 33.73 -15.89 18.23
N ASP A 947 33.11 -16.89 17.60
CA ASP A 947 33.51 -17.42 16.31
C ASP A 947 32.87 -16.62 15.15
N PRO A 948 33.65 -16.03 14.22
CA PRO A 948 33.11 -15.18 13.15
C PRO A 948 32.15 -15.91 12.20
N GLU A 949 32.38 -17.21 11.96
CA GLU A 949 31.55 -18.04 11.06
C GLU A 949 30.12 -18.22 11.60
N GLU A 950 29.95 -18.37 12.92
CA GLU A 950 28.62 -18.42 13.53
C GLU A 950 27.91 -17.06 13.47
N ASN A 951 28.64 -15.96 13.66
CA ASN A 951 28.06 -14.61 13.63
C ASN A 951 27.58 -14.19 12.22
N ALA A 952 28.16 -14.75 11.14
CA ALA A 952 27.85 -14.39 9.77
C ALA A 952 26.41 -14.75 9.33
N GLY A 953 25.79 -15.79 9.91
CA GLY A 953 24.49 -16.30 9.48
C GLY A 953 23.26 -15.42 9.81
N TYR A 954 23.40 -14.38 10.63
CA TYR A 954 22.27 -13.66 11.24
C TYR A 954 21.95 -12.29 10.62
N MET A 955 22.34 -12.08 9.36
CA MET A 955 22.22 -10.81 8.66
C MET A 955 20.78 -10.50 8.19
N THR A 956 20.04 -9.74 9.01
CA THR A 956 19.02 -8.81 8.52
C THR A 956 19.26 -7.42 9.12
N GLU A 957 19.37 -6.42 8.23
CA GLU A 957 19.72 -5.03 8.54
C GLU A 957 18.48 -4.09 8.53
N TYR A 958 17.40 -4.49 7.85
CA TYR A 958 16.32 -3.59 7.41
C TYR A 958 15.04 -3.60 8.27
N VAL A 959 15.14 -3.67 9.62
CA VAL A 959 13.97 -3.49 10.51
C VAL A 959 14.36 -2.83 11.85
N ALA A 960 14.43 -1.50 11.91
CA ALA A 960 14.52 -0.69 13.16
C ALA A 960 14.61 0.82 12.87
N THR A 961 14.23 1.64 13.85
CA THR A 961 14.52 3.08 13.90
C THR A 961 16.03 3.33 13.72
N ARG A 962 16.41 4.26 12.85
CA ARG A 962 17.79 4.33 12.34
C ARG A 962 18.76 5.13 13.23
N TRP A 963 18.25 6.10 13.98
CA TRP A 963 19.01 7.14 14.68
C TRP A 963 19.95 6.62 15.80
N TYR A 964 19.69 5.42 16.32
CA TYR A 964 20.42 4.80 17.44
C TYR A 964 21.34 3.66 16.99
N ARG A 965 21.43 3.38 15.68
CA ARG A 965 22.27 2.30 15.12
C ARG A 965 23.74 2.70 15.14
N ALA A 966 24.61 1.74 15.47
CA ALA A 966 26.05 1.92 15.50
C ALA A 966 26.67 1.99 14.08
N PRO A 967 27.77 2.75 13.86
CA PRO A 967 28.40 2.88 12.55
C PRO A 967 28.78 1.52 11.96
N GLU A 968 29.26 0.59 12.79
CA GLU A 968 29.67 -0.74 12.33
C GLU A 968 28.52 -1.59 11.75
N ILE A 969 27.27 -1.32 12.14
CA ILE A 969 26.06 -1.94 11.56
C ILE A 969 25.78 -1.39 10.16
N MET A 970 26.02 -0.09 9.94
CA MET A 970 25.76 0.60 8.66
C MET A 970 26.90 0.46 7.65
N LEU A 971 28.09 0.07 8.12
CA LEU A 971 29.33 0.01 7.35
C LEU A 971 29.81 -1.44 7.12
N SER A 972 29.03 -2.43 7.57
CA SER A 972 29.32 -3.87 7.45
C SER A 972 30.73 -4.25 7.92
N PHE A 973 31.10 -3.88 9.14
CA PHE A 973 32.34 -4.38 9.75
C PHE A 973 32.24 -5.90 9.97
N GLN A 974 33.36 -6.60 9.84
CA GLN A 974 33.43 -8.06 10.01
C GLN A 974 33.33 -8.54 11.47
N SER A 975 33.05 -7.65 12.43
CA SER A 975 33.03 -7.94 13.87
C SER A 975 31.90 -7.19 14.59
N TYR A 976 30.70 -7.79 14.59
CA TYR A 976 29.62 -7.34 15.47
C TYR A 976 29.90 -7.76 16.91
N THR A 977 29.83 -6.82 17.84
CA THR A 977 30.10 -7.05 19.26
C THR A 977 29.10 -6.33 20.15
N LYS A 978 29.20 -6.56 21.46
CA LYS A 978 28.49 -5.84 22.53
C LYS A 978 28.55 -4.31 22.41
N ALA A 979 29.58 -3.76 21.76
CA ALA A 979 29.74 -2.32 21.53
C ALA A 979 28.55 -1.69 20.77
N ILE A 980 27.81 -2.45 19.95
CA ILE A 980 26.68 -1.90 19.16
C ILE A 980 25.58 -1.31 20.05
N ASP A 981 25.29 -1.96 21.19
CA ASP A 981 24.27 -1.51 22.12
C ASP A 981 24.78 -0.31 22.95
N VAL A 982 26.08 -0.27 23.28
CA VAL A 982 26.71 0.87 23.99
C VAL A 982 26.62 2.16 23.17
N TRP A 983 26.78 2.07 21.85
CA TRP A 983 26.56 3.22 20.97
C TRP A 983 25.13 3.76 21.08
N SER A 984 24.13 2.87 21.10
CA SER A 984 22.73 3.27 21.29
C SER A 984 22.52 3.96 22.65
N VAL A 985 23.18 3.49 23.72
CA VAL A 985 23.19 4.19 25.02
C VAL A 985 23.84 5.58 24.92
N GLY A 986 24.92 5.73 24.15
CA GLY A 986 25.51 7.04 23.81
C GLY A 986 24.53 7.98 23.11
N CYS A 987 23.79 7.48 22.11
CA CYS A 987 22.72 8.25 21.46
C CYS A 987 21.62 8.66 22.44
N ILE A 988 21.22 7.77 23.36
CA ILE A 988 20.22 8.04 24.41
C ILE A 988 20.73 9.13 25.38
N LEU A 989 22.00 9.08 25.80
CA LEU A 989 22.60 10.12 26.65
C LEU A 989 22.67 11.48 25.93
N ALA A 990 23.07 11.50 24.65
CA ALA A 990 23.06 12.74 23.86
C ALA A 990 21.64 13.31 23.66
N GLU A 991 20.63 12.46 23.54
CA GLU A 991 19.23 12.86 23.44
C GLU A 991 18.65 13.36 24.78
N LEU A 992 19.00 12.74 25.90
CA LEU A 992 18.68 13.23 27.25
C LEU A 992 19.28 14.63 27.51
N LEU A 993 20.56 14.83 27.15
CA LEU A 993 21.25 16.12 27.26
C LEU A 993 20.74 17.18 26.27
N GLY A 994 20.21 16.76 25.11
CA GLY A 994 19.78 17.63 24.03
C GLY A 994 18.27 17.91 23.94
N GLY A 995 17.44 17.13 24.64
CA GLY A 995 15.98 17.15 24.54
C GLY A 995 15.42 16.67 23.19
N LYS A 996 16.23 16.01 22.35
CA LYS A 996 15.89 15.59 20.98
C LYS A 996 16.89 14.54 20.44
N PRO A 997 16.50 13.67 19.48
CA PRO A 997 17.40 12.73 18.84
C PRO A 997 18.66 13.39 18.26
N PHE A 998 19.83 12.82 18.58
CA PHE A 998 21.12 13.44 18.29
C PHE A 998 21.57 13.27 16.82
N PHE A 999 21.62 12.02 16.33
CA PHE A 999 21.88 11.70 14.93
C PHE A 999 20.55 11.39 14.22
N LYS A 1000 19.81 12.42 13.82
CA LYS A 1000 18.49 12.28 13.19
C LYS A 1000 18.59 12.16 11.66
N GLY A 1001 19.27 11.12 11.19
CA GLY A 1001 19.43 10.86 9.75
C GLY A 1001 18.10 10.60 9.05
N ARG A 1002 17.95 11.10 7.81
CA ARG A 1002 16.85 10.74 6.89
C ARG A 1002 17.05 9.33 6.35
N ASP A 1003 18.11 9.14 5.57
CA ASP A 1003 18.57 7.90 4.93
C ASP A 1003 19.94 7.41 5.51
N TYR A 1004 20.49 6.30 5.00
CA TYR A 1004 21.75 5.73 5.51
C TYR A 1004 22.95 6.68 5.32
N VAL A 1005 22.96 7.46 4.24
CA VAL A 1005 24.04 8.37 3.89
C VAL A 1005 23.97 9.64 4.74
N ASP A 1006 22.77 10.21 4.90
CA ASP A 1006 22.48 11.35 5.79
C ASP A 1006 22.74 10.98 7.27
N GLN A 1007 22.45 9.74 7.69
CA GLN A 1007 22.84 9.24 9.02
C GLN A 1007 24.36 9.17 9.18
N LEU A 1008 25.08 8.60 8.21
CA LEU A 1008 26.55 8.52 8.24
C LEU A 1008 27.19 9.92 8.23
N ASN A 1009 26.67 10.83 7.41
CA ASN A 1009 27.13 12.21 7.33
C ASN A 1009 26.84 13.00 8.62
N GLN A 1010 25.69 12.80 9.27
CA GLN A 1010 25.44 13.39 10.59
C GLN A 1010 26.40 12.84 11.66
N ILE A 1011 26.73 11.54 11.61
CA ILE A 1011 27.72 10.93 12.51
C ILE A 1011 29.12 11.55 12.29
N LEU A 1012 29.58 11.60 11.04
CA LEU A 1012 30.87 12.16 10.64
C LEU A 1012 30.95 13.68 10.91
N HIS A 1013 29.84 14.42 10.79
CA HIS A 1013 29.79 15.85 11.08
C HIS A 1013 30.13 16.16 12.54
N TYR A 1014 29.64 15.36 13.49
CA TYR A 1014 29.94 15.56 14.91
C TYR A 1014 31.24 14.86 15.35
N LEU A 1015 31.49 13.63 14.90
CA LEU A 1015 32.65 12.84 15.35
C LEU A 1015 33.95 13.12 14.56
N GLY A 1016 33.84 13.79 13.41
CA GLY A 1016 34.94 13.99 12.47
C GLY A 1016 35.18 12.80 11.52
N THR A 1017 36.07 12.99 10.55
CA THR A 1017 36.51 11.92 9.66
C THR A 1017 37.34 10.89 10.44
N PRO A 1018 37.02 9.58 10.38
CA PRO A 1018 37.81 8.52 11.04
C PRO A 1018 39.23 8.44 10.46
N ASN A 1019 40.16 7.87 11.23
CA ASN A 1019 41.53 7.65 10.77
C ASN A 1019 41.61 6.48 9.77
N GLU A 1020 42.72 6.38 9.03
CA GLU A 1020 42.86 5.34 7.98
C GLU A 1020 42.85 3.91 8.54
N GLU A 1021 43.25 3.70 9.81
CA GLU A 1021 43.14 2.39 10.45
C GLU A 1021 41.67 1.99 10.62
N THR A 1022 40.83 2.86 11.19
CA THR A 1022 39.39 2.66 11.32
C THR A 1022 38.70 2.56 9.96
N LEU A 1023 39.12 3.34 8.95
CA LEU A 1023 38.63 3.19 7.57
C LEU A 1023 38.97 1.82 7.00
N SER A 1024 40.19 1.33 7.17
CA SER A 1024 40.62 0.02 6.64
C SER A 1024 39.85 -1.18 7.21
N ARG A 1025 39.23 -1.03 8.40
CA ARG A 1025 38.43 -2.04 9.10
C ARG A 1025 36.96 -2.12 8.62
N ILE A 1026 36.49 -1.13 7.86
CA ILE A 1026 35.16 -1.14 7.21
C ILE A 1026 35.14 -2.26 6.16
N GLY A 1027 34.21 -3.21 6.29
CA GLY A 1027 34.15 -4.38 5.38
C GLY A 1027 33.61 -4.09 3.98
N SER A 1028 33.03 -2.91 3.75
CA SER A 1028 32.51 -2.46 2.44
C SER A 1028 33.47 -1.49 1.75
N PRO A 1029 34.13 -1.86 0.63
CA PRO A 1029 35.01 -0.96 -0.12
C PRO A 1029 34.31 0.32 -0.60
N ARG A 1030 33.06 0.20 -1.07
CA ARG A 1030 32.23 1.36 -1.47
C ARG A 1030 32.04 2.36 -0.32
N ALA A 1031 31.92 1.87 0.92
CA ALA A 1031 31.79 2.72 2.09
C ALA A 1031 33.13 3.33 2.54
N GLN A 1032 34.25 2.60 2.42
CA GLN A 1032 35.59 3.18 2.62
C GLN A 1032 35.81 4.35 1.66
N ASP A 1033 35.58 4.12 0.36
CA ASP A 1033 35.87 5.10 -0.67
C ASP A 1033 34.88 6.28 -0.62
N TYR A 1034 33.63 6.07 -0.18
CA TYR A 1034 32.72 7.17 0.14
C TYR A 1034 33.33 8.10 1.19
N VAL A 1035 33.76 7.56 2.34
CA VAL A 1035 34.28 8.37 3.46
C VAL A 1035 35.66 8.96 3.14
N ARG A 1036 36.51 8.29 2.34
CA ARG A 1036 37.77 8.85 1.82
C ARG A 1036 37.57 10.05 0.89
N ASN A 1037 36.47 10.08 0.13
CA ASN A 1037 36.16 11.17 -0.80
C ASN A 1037 35.43 12.36 -0.14
N LEU A 1038 34.98 12.22 1.12
CA LEU A 1038 34.43 13.35 1.87
C LEU A 1038 35.54 14.35 2.27
N PRO A 1039 35.23 15.66 2.33
CA PRO A 1039 36.18 16.63 2.88
C PRO A 1039 36.47 16.33 4.35
N TYR A 1040 37.72 16.56 4.78
CA TYR A 1040 38.14 16.32 6.17
C TYR A 1040 37.28 17.12 7.16
N MET A 1041 36.61 16.41 8.07
CA MET A 1041 35.80 16.97 9.14
C MET A 1041 36.54 16.83 10.47
N GLN A 1042 36.69 17.92 11.22
CA GLN A 1042 37.25 17.89 12.56
C GLN A 1042 36.15 17.58 13.59
N LYS A 1043 36.44 16.67 14.54
CA LYS A 1043 35.54 16.32 15.65
C LYS A 1043 35.04 17.56 16.39
N ILE A 1044 33.73 17.70 16.53
CA ILE A 1044 33.09 18.76 17.30
C ILE A 1044 33.11 18.35 18.78
N SER A 1045 33.74 19.17 19.63
CA SER A 1045 33.75 18.93 21.07
C SER A 1045 32.33 18.98 21.65
N PHE A 1046 31.90 17.90 22.32
CA PHE A 1046 30.59 17.81 22.97
C PHE A 1046 30.33 18.95 23.98
N GLN A 1047 31.38 19.47 24.64
CA GLN A 1047 31.28 20.64 25.53
C GLN A 1047 30.81 21.92 24.82
N SER A 1048 31.02 22.05 23.50
CA SER A 1048 30.58 23.21 22.71
C SER A 1048 29.10 23.12 22.30
N LEU A 1049 28.59 21.88 22.16
CA LEU A 1049 27.20 21.52 21.91
C LEU A 1049 26.37 21.61 23.20
N PHE A 1050 26.75 20.84 24.22
CA PHE A 1050 26.06 20.70 25.50
C PHE A 1050 26.68 21.60 26.58
N ARG A 1051 26.68 22.92 26.34
CA ARG A 1051 27.44 23.91 27.12
C ARG A 1051 27.18 23.92 28.63
N ASN A 1052 26.00 23.46 29.06
CA ASN A 1052 25.57 23.46 30.46
C ASN A 1052 25.58 22.05 31.09
N ALA A 1053 26.02 21.03 30.36
CA ALA A 1053 26.06 19.65 30.85
C ALA A 1053 27.26 19.40 31.78
N ASN A 1054 27.13 18.39 32.64
CA ASN A 1054 28.20 17.93 33.52
C ASN A 1054 29.40 17.40 32.70
N PRO A 1055 30.64 17.88 32.93
CA PRO A 1055 31.83 17.41 32.20
C PRO A 1055 32.05 15.90 32.27
N ASP A 1056 31.74 15.24 33.39
CA ASP A 1056 31.88 13.78 33.49
C ASP A 1056 30.81 13.04 32.64
N ALA A 1057 29.63 13.64 32.41
CA ALA A 1057 28.64 13.11 31.46
C ALA A 1057 29.16 13.15 30.03
N LEU A 1058 29.90 14.21 29.68
CA LEU A 1058 30.46 14.42 28.35
C LEU A 1058 31.68 13.54 28.09
N ASP A 1059 32.50 13.24 29.11
CA ASP A 1059 33.58 12.25 29.01
C ASP A 1059 33.01 10.83 28.81
N LEU A 1060 31.94 10.45 29.52
CA LEU A 1060 31.25 9.18 29.28
C LEU A 1060 30.64 9.12 27.88
N LEU A 1061 29.98 10.20 27.45
CA LEU A 1061 29.38 10.30 26.12
C LEU A 1061 30.42 10.15 25.00
N ASP A 1062 31.60 10.77 25.15
CA ASP A 1062 32.67 10.69 24.15
C ASP A 1062 33.20 9.26 23.98
N ARG A 1063 33.27 8.50 25.09
CA ARG A 1063 33.65 7.09 25.12
C ARG A 1063 32.58 6.13 24.59
N MET A 1064 31.30 6.47 24.76
CA MET A 1064 30.18 5.70 24.19
C MET A 1064 30.00 5.95 22.68
N LEU A 1065 30.24 7.18 22.22
CA LEU A 1065 30.15 7.56 20.80
C LEU A 1065 31.50 7.48 20.08
N ALA A 1066 32.34 6.49 20.44
CA ALA A 1066 33.51 6.14 19.65
C ALA A 1066 33.06 5.49 18.32
N PHE A 1067 33.58 5.99 17.20
CA PHE A 1067 33.25 5.49 15.85
C PHE A 1067 33.76 4.05 15.65
N ASP A 1068 35.02 3.78 16.01
CA ASP A 1068 35.56 2.43 16.02
C ASP A 1068 35.03 1.65 17.24
N PRO A 1069 34.37 0.49 17.07
CA PRO A 1069 33.80 -0.26 18.18
C PRO A 1069 34.85 -0.81 19.16
N SER A 1070 36.10 -0.98 18.75
CA SER A 1070 37.20 -1.39 19.64
C SER A 1070 37.76 -0.26 20.50
N SER A 1071 37.41 0.99 20.19
CA SER A 1071 37.73 2.17 21.00
C SER A 1071 36.54 2.61 21.88
N ARG A 1072 35.44 1.88 21.85
CA ARG A 1072 34.22 2.16 22.61
C ARG A 1072 34.29 1.49 23.98
N ILE A 1073 33.86 2.20 25.02
CA ILE A 1073 33.84 1.69 26.39
C ILE A 1073 32.93 0.45 26.52
N SER A 1074 33.32 -0.52 27.35
CA SER A 1074 32.43 -1.64 27.71
C SER A 1074 31.31 -1.20 28.65
N VAL A 1075 30.31 -2.06 28.86
CA VAL A 1075 29.22 -1.78 29.81
C VAL A 1075 29.75 -1.76 31.24
N GLU A 1076 30.69 -2.65 31.54
CA GLU A 1076 31.36 -2.78 32.82
C GLU A 1076 32.20 -1.53 33.16
N GLU A 1077 33.07 -1.08 32.24
CA GLU A 1077 33.85 0.16 32.42
C GLU A 1077 32.96 1.42 32.48
N ALA A 1078 31.81 1.41 31.81
CA ALA A 1078 30.86 2.52 31.85
C ALA A 1078 30.14 2.63 33.21
N LEU A 1079 29.91 1.51 33.90
CA LEU A 1079 29.38 1.48 35.26
C LEU A 1079 30.40 1.96 36.29
N GLU A 1080 31.68 1.60 36.11
CA GLU A 1080 32.80 2.10 36.93
C GLU A 1080 33.17 3.58 36.66
N HIS A 1081 32.53 4.24 35.68
CA HIS A 1081 32.84 5.61 35.29
C HIS A 1081 32.44 6.64 36.36
N ARG A 1082 33.24 7.72 36.53
CA ARG A 1082 33.03 8.76 37.56
C ARG A 1082 31.61 9.34 37.55
N TYR A 1083 31.04 9.54 36.38
CA TYR A 1083 29.66 10.06 36.21
C TYR A 1083 28.59 9.21 36.92
N LEU A 1084 28.82 7.89 37.06
CA LEU A 1084 27.89 6.95 37.70
C LEU A 1084 28.36 6.50 39.09
N GLN A 1085 29.46 7.04 39.61
CA GLN A 1085 30.08 6.65 40.90
C GLN A 1085 29.13 6.79 42.12
N ILE A 1086 28.08 7.61 42.02
CA ILE A 1086 27.04 7.77 43.05
C ILE A 1086 26.12 6.53 43.13
N TRP A 1087 25.94 5.84 42.01
CA TRP A 1087 24.98 4.74 41.84
C TRP A 1087 25.65 3.36 41.80
N HIS A 1088 26.90 3.29 41.33
CA HIS A 1088 27.68 2.06 41.16
C HIS A 1088 27.83 1.23 42.45
N ASP A 1089 27.22 0.05 42.47
CA ASP A 1089 27.46 -1.01 43.46
C ASP A 1089 27.62 -2.35 42.74
N ALA A 1090 28.87 -2.77 42.52
CA ALA A 1090 29.20 -4.04 41.88
C ALA A 1090 28.58 -5.29 42.55
N SER A 1091 28.05 -5.19 43.78
CA SER A 1091 27.31 -6.26 44.45
C SER A 1091 25.82 -6.33 44.08
N ASP A 1092 25.25 -5.26 43.51
CA ASP A 1092 23.87 -5.17 43.00
C ASP A 1092 23.77 -5.14 41.47
N GLU A 1093 24.91 -5.28 40.78
CA GLU A 1093 25.04 -5.39 39.31
C GLU A 1093 25.38 -6.82 38.82
N PRO A 1094 24.54 -7.86 39.06
CA PRO A 1094 24.89 -9.24 38.75
C PRO A 1094 24.78 -9.60 37.26
N SER A 1095 25.65 -10.49 36.81
CA SER A 1095 25.65 -11.10 35.48
C SER A 1095 24.62 -12.25 35.35
N CYS A 1096 24.24 -12.60 34.11
CA CYS A 1096 23.29 -13.69 33.86
C CYS A 1096 23.90 -15.06 34.25
N PRO A 1097 23.19 -15.91 35.03
CA PRO A 1097 23.74 -17.21 35.47
C PRO A 1097 23.95 -18.24 34.36
N THR A 1098 23.39 -18.01 33.17
CA THR A 1098 23.42 -18.93 32.02
C THR A 1098 23.31 -18.13 30.73
N THR A 1099 24.12 -18.46 29.72
CA THR A 1099 23.92 -17.97 28.35
C THR A 1099 22.57 -18.40 27.79
N PHE A 1100 22.06 -17.66 26.81
CA PHE A 1100 20.84 -17.98 26.09
C PHE A 1100 21.14 -18.79 24.83
N ASP A 1101 20.26 -19.73 24.50
CA ASP A 1101 20.41 -20.63 23.36
C ASP A 1101 19.59 -20.16 22.15
N PHE A 1102 20.28 -19.88 21.04
CA PHE A 1102 19.70 -19.41 19.78
C PHE A 1102 19.47 -20.52 18.75
N GLN A 1103 19.66 -21.81 19.09
CA GLN A 1103 19.45 -22.92 18.13
C GLN A 1103 18.05 -22.94 17.50
N PHE A 1104 17.01 -22.42 18.17
CA PHE A 1104 15.67 -22.30 17.58
C PHE A 1104 15.58 -21.33 16.38
N GLU A 1105 16.57 -20.46 16.17
CA GLU A 1105 16.57 -19.54 15.03
C GLU A 1105 16.85 -20.24 13.68
N VAL A 1106 17.33 -21.48 13.68
CA VAL A 1106 17.49 -22.27 12.43
C VAL A 1106 16.17 -22.86 11.92
N VAL A 1107 15.08 -22.77 12.70
CA VAL A 1107 13.77 -23.31 12.30
C VAL A 1107 13.18 -22.45 11.19
N GLU A 1108 13.10 -23.02 9.99
CA GLU A 1108 12.62 -22.31 8.80
C GLU A 1108 11.09 -22.38 8.64
N GLU A 1109 10.42 -23.36 9.25
CA GLU A 1109 9.02 -23.69 8.98
C GLU A 1109 8.01 -23.03 9.94
N ILE A 1110 6.96 -22.43 9.36
CA ILE A 1110 5.91 -21.73 10.12
C ILE A 1110 5.07 -22.69 10.98
N PRO A 1111 4.68 -23.91 10.53
CA PRO A 1111 3.98 -24.87 11.39
C PRO A 1111 4.79 -25.31 12.61
N GLU A 1112 6.12 -25.45 12.46
CA GLU A 1112 7.01 -25.80 13.57
C GLU A 1112 7.14 -24.63 14.55
N MET A 1113 7.36 -23.40 14.07
CA MET A 1113 7.35 -22.20 14.93
C MET A 1113 5.99 -22.01 15.65
N LYS A 1114 4.85 -22.30 15.00
CA LYS A 1114 3.52 -22.25 15.62
C LYS A 1114 3.40 -23.26 16.76
N LYS A 1115 3.90 -24.48 16.57
CA LYS A 1115 3.99 -25.47 17.65
C LYS A 1115 4.91 -25.00 18.78
N MET A 1116 6.11 -24.49 18.49
CA MET A 1116 7.05 -24.01 19.50
C MET A 1116 6.48 -22.87 20.35
N ILE A 1117 5.77 -21.91 19.75
CA ILE A 1117 5.09 -20.84 20.49
C ILE A 1117 3.99 -21.41 21.41
N LEU A 1118 3.20 -22.38 20.92
CA LEU A 1118 2.16 -23.03 21.72
C LEU A 1118 2.75 -23.85 22.89
N ASP A 1119 3.85 -24.58 22.66
CA ASP A 1119 4.57 -25.35 23.68
C ASP A 1119 5.17 -24.43 24.76
N GLU A 1120 5.81 -23.32 24.36
CA GLU A 1120 6.37 -22.30 25.29
C GLU A 1120 5.27 -21.63 26.13
N VAL A 1121 4.18 -21.15 25.50
CA VAL A 1121 3.05 -20.54 26.24
C VAL A 1121 2.40 -21.54 27.19
N SER A 1122 2.20 -22.79 26.75
CA SER A 1122 1.59 -23.83 27.59
C SER A 1122 2.47 -24.19 28.79
N ARG A 1123 3.79 -24.36 28.56
CA ARG A 1123 4.80 -24.61 29.58
C ARG A 1123 4.88 -23.47 30.60
N PHE A 1124 4.89 -22.23 30.13
CA PHE A 1124 4.94 -21.05 31.01
C PHE A 1124 3.66 -20.92 31.84
N ARG A 1125 2.48 -21.02 31.22
CA ARG A 1125 1.18 -21.02 31.91
C ARG A 1125 1.12 -22.06 33.01
N GLN A 1126 1.56 -23.29 32.74
CA GLN A 1126 1.64 -24.33 33.76
C GLN A 1126 2.57 -23.91 34.89
N MET A 1127 3.80 -23.48 34.58
CA MET A 1127 4.81 -23.06 35.57
C MET A 1127 4.33 -21.91 36.47
N VAL A 1128 3.58 -20.93 35.95
CA VAL A 1128 3.15 -19.74 36.72
C VAL A 1128 1.78 -19.88 37.39
N ARG A 1129 1.00 -20.94 37.08
CA ARG A 1129 -0.36 -21.18 37.60
C ARG A 1129 -0.49 -22.40 38.54
N VAL A 1130 0.60 -23.06 38.94
CA VAL A 1130 0.55 -24.22 39.86
C VAL A 1130 -0.03 -23.82 41.24
N GLN A 1131 -1.16 -24.39 41.62
CA GLN A 1131 -1.68 -24.27 42.99
C GLN A 1131 -1.01 -25.28 43.94
N PRO A 1132 -0.58 -24.87 45.15
CA PRO A 1132 -0.19 -25.80 46.19
C PRO A 1132 -1.42 -26.43 46.86
N GLY A 1133 -1.74 -27.69 46.54
CA GLY A 1133 -2.60 -28.53 47.38
C GLY A 1133 -3.92 -29.02 46.76
N ALA A 1134 -3.84 -29.88 45.73
CA ALA A 1134 -4.97 -30.71 45.29
C ALA A 1134 -4.68 -32.20 45.60
N GLY A 1135 -4.72 -32.59 46.89
CA GLY A 1135 -4.28 -33.92 47.31
C GLY A 1135 -4.76 -34.37 48.70
N ALA A 1136 -5.90 -35.08 48.71
CA ALA A 1136 -6.43 -35.95 49.79
C ALA A 1136 -6.83 -35.32 51.15
N GLY A 1137 -7.81 -35.97 51.79
CA GLY A 1137 -8.14 -35.78 53.21
C GLY A 1137 -9.42 -34.98 53.48
N ALA A 1138 -10.33 -35.56 54.26
CA ALA A 1138 -11.54 -34.89 54.75
C ALA A 1138 -11.49 -34.72 56.28
N ASN A 1139 -12.37 -33.83 56.78
CA ASN A 1139 -12.81 -33.62 58.18
C ASN A 1139 -12.15 -32.50 59.01
N GLN A 1140 -13.05 -31.82 59.75
CA GLN A 1140 -12.87 -31.02 60.98
C GLN A 1140 -12.20 -29.62 60.90
N ALA A 1141 -13.08 -28.60 60.87
CA ALA A 1141 -12.89 -27.28 61.50
C ALA A 1141 -13.10 -27.39 63.04
N PRO A 1142 -12.94 -26.34 63.92
CA PRO A 1142 -12.80 -24.89 63.69
C PRO A 1142 -11.54 -24.28 64.41
N GLN A 1143 -11.29 -22.97 64.68
CA GLN A 1143 -12.08 -21.77 65.00
C GLN A 1143 -11.43 -20.41 64.60
N VAL A 1144 -12.23 -19.33 64.74
CA VAL A 1144 -11.97 -17.86 64.69
C VAL A 1144 -11.28 -17.32 65.97
N PRO A 1145 -10.92 -16.00 66.17
CA PRO A 1145 -11.16 -14.76 65.38
C PRO A 1145 -9.93 -13.79 65.19
N ILE A 1146 -10.21 -12.56 64.72
CA ILE A 1146 -9.31 -11.43 64.35
C ILE A 1146 -9.04 -10.45 65.53
N PRO A 1147 -7.86 -9.80 65.58
CA PRO A 1147 -7.79 -8.32 65.69
C PRO A 1147 -6.76 -7.72 64.69
N ASN A 1148 -7.02 -6.65 63.91
CA ASN A 1148 -7.42 -5.26 64.16
C ASN A 1148 -6.27 -4.24 64.40
N ASN A 1149 -6.04 -3.39 63.38
CA ASN A 1149 -5.80 -1.92 63.43
C ASN A 1149 -4.45 -1.29 63.88
N TYR A 1150 -3.93 -0.43 62.98
CA TYR A 1150 -3.01 0.74 63.18
C TYR A 1150 -1.59 0.46 63.77
N ASP A 1151 -0.55 1.31 63.59
CA ASP A 1151 -0.46 2.66 62.98
C ASP A 1151 0.90 2.92 62.26
N ARG A 1152 1.15 4.20 61.89
CA ARG A 1152 2.25 4.75 61.09
C ARG A 1152 3.64 4.93 61.77
N ALA A 1153 4.63 5.15 60.90
CA ALA A 1153 5.82 6.01 61.03
C ALA A 1153 7.13 5.46 61.66
N GLY A 1154 8.27 5.94 61.14
CA GLY A 1154 9.63 5.67 61.61
C GLY A 1154 10.67 5.85 60.48
N TYR A 1155 11.63 6.75 60.65
CA TYR A 1155 12.57 7.23 59.61
C TYR A 1155 14.04 6.80 59.93
N GLU A 1156 14.93 6.93 58.94
CA GLU A 1156 16.41 7.03 59.03
C GLU A 1156 17.33 5.83 59.44
N ASP A 1157 18.05 5.38 58.40
CA ASP A 1157 19.53 5.30 58.23
C ASP A 1157 20.41 4.15 58.85
N PRO A 1158 21.46 3.63 58.15
CA PRO A 1158 22.14 2.37 58.53
C PRO A 1158 23.68 2.41 58.72
N ARG A 1159 24.23 1.28 59.21
CA ARG A 1159 25.67 0.87 59.25
C ARG A 1159 26.50 1.51 60.41
N PRO A 1160 27.63 0.90 60.87
CA PRO A 1160 28.42 -0.15 60.21
C PRO A 1160 28.77 -1.43 61.01
N GLN A 1161 29.07 -2.48 60.22
CA GLN A 1161 29.94 -3.64 60.52
C GLN A 1161 29.68 -4.47 61.80
N GLU A 1162 29.03 -5.63 61.63
CA GLU A 1162 29.20 -6.78 62.53
C GLU A 1162 30.59 -7.41 62.35
N ALA A 1163 31.58 -6.87 63.05
CA ALA A 1163 32.95 -7.39 63.06
C ALA A 1163 33.10 -8.60 64.00
N PHE A 1164 32.55 -9.76 63.61
CA PHE A 1164 32.72 -11.02 64.34
C PHE A 1164 33.21 -12.17 63.44
N ASN A 1165 34.53 -12.22 63.22
CA ASN A 1165 35.36 -13.41 63.52
C ASN A 1165 36.83 -13.21 63.11
N GLN A 1166 37.62 -12.57 63.98
CA GLN A 1166 39.03 -12.91 64.14
C GLN A 1166 39.30 -13.20 65.61
N GLY A 1167 39.56 -14.48 65.93
CA GLY A 1167 40.03 -14.93 67.24
C GLY A 1167 38.98 -15.58 68.14
N GLY A 1168 39.24 -16.84 68.52
CA GLY A 1168 39.17 -17.22 69.95
C GLY A 1168 37.84 -17.71 70.54
N TRP A 1169 37.43 -18.93 70.18
CA TRP A 1169 36.80 -19.94 71.06
C TRP A 1169 35.38 -19.72 71.64
N ASN A 1170 34.52 -20.69 71.29
CA ASN A 1170 33.35 -21.24 72.00
C ASN A 1170 32.11 -20.35 72.23
N GLY A 1171 30.93 -20.88 71.85
CA GLY A 1171 29.64 -20.24 72.11
C GLY A 1171 28.35 -21.03 71.85
N SER A 1172 28.38 -22.19 71.15
CA SER A 1172 27.13 -22.93 70.83
C SER A 1172 27.19 -24.45 70.86
N ASP A 1173 28.32 -25.09 70.48
CA ASP A 1173 28.43 -26.56 70.62
C ASP A 1173 28.54 -26.99 72.10
N LEU A 1174 29.13 -26.14 72.95
CA LEU A 1174 29.29 -26.41 74.38
C LEU A 1174 27.94 -26.55 75.12
N GLU A 1175 26.91 -25.82 74.70
CA GLU A 1175 25.58 -25.89 75.32
C GLU A 1175 24.78 -27.12 74.83
N ARG A 1176 25.12 -27.65 73.63
CA ARG A 1176 24.49 -28.86 73.09
C ARG A 1176 25.09 -30.16 73.65
N ASP A 1177 26.38 -30.15 74.00
CA ASP A 1177 27.04 -31.27 74.68
C ASP A 1177 26.81 -31.31 76.20
N LEU A 1178 26.31 -30.21 76.80
CA LEU A 1178 26.04 -30.13 78.25
C LEU A 1178 24.60 -30.48 78.68
N GLN A 1179 23.62 -30.57 77.76
CA GLN A 1179 22.24 -31.00 78.08
C GLN A 1179 22.04 -32.52 77.96
N GLY A 1180 23.09 -33.30 78.26
CA GLY A 1180 23.17 -34.75 78.03
C GLY A 1180 23.25 -35.64 79.27
N LEU A 1181 23.09 -35.12 80.50
CA LEU A 1181 23.20 -35.91 81.75
C LEU A 1181 22.28 -35.38 82.87
N ASP A 1182 21.58 -36.31 83.51
CA ASP A 1182 20.70 -36.22 84.70
C ASP A 1182 19.57 -35.16 84.75
N GLY A 1183 18.34 -35.51 85.12
CA GLY A 1183 17.87 -36.84 85.54
C GLY A 1183 16.38 -36.91 85.90
N ARG A 1184 15.96 -38.07 86.41
CA ARG A 1184 14.56 -38.39 86.78
C ARG A 1184 13.89 -37.33 87.67
N MET A 1185 12.71 -36.83 87.29
CA MET A 1185 11.43 -36.98 88.01
C MET A 1185 10.32 -36.02 87.53
N ARG A 1186 9.08 -36.53 87.57
CA ARG A 1186 7.77 -35.84 87.46
C ARG A 1186 7.39 -35.32 86.06
#